data_AF-A0A045KES3-F1
#
_entry.id   AF-A0A045KES3-F1
#
_cell.length_a   1.000
_cell.length_b   1.000
_cell.length_c   1.000
_cell.angle_alpha   90.00
_cell.angle_beta   90.00
_cell.angle_gamma   90.00
#
_symmetry.space_group_name_H-M   'P 1'
#
loop_
_entity.id
_entity.type
_entity.pdbx_description
1 polymer ?
#
loop_
_entity_poly.entity_id
_entity_poly.type
_entity_poly.pdbx_seq_one_letter_code
_entity_poly.pdbx_strand_id
1 'polypeptide(L)'
;MRPSPGEVPTASQRQPELSDAALVSHSWAMAFATLISRITGFARIVLLAAILGAALASSFSVANQLPNLVAALVLEATFTAIFVPVLARAEQDDPDGGAAFVRRLVTLATTLLLGATTLSVLAAPLLVRLMLGTNPQVNEPLTTAFAYLLLPQVLVYGLSSVFMAILNTRNVFGPPAWAPVVNNVVAIATLAVYLAVPGELSVDPVRMGNAKLLVLGIGTTAGVFAQTAVLLVAIRREHISLRPLWGIDQRLKRFGAMAAAMVLYVLISQLGLVVGNRIASTAAASGPAIYNYTWLVLMLPFGMIGVTVLTVVMPRLSRNAAADDTPAVLADLSLATRLTMITLIPTVAFMTVGGPAIGSALFAYGNFGDVDAGYLGAAIALSAFTLIPYALVLLQLRVFYAREQPWTPITIIVVITGVKILGSLLAPHITGDPQLVAAYLGLANGLGFLAGTIVGYYILRRALRPDGGQLIGVGEARTVLVTVAASLLAGLLAHVADRLLGLSELTAHAGSVGSLLRLSVLALIMLPILAAVTLCARVPEARAALDAVRARIRSRRLKTGPQTQNVLDQSSRPGPVTYPERRRLAPPRGKSVVHEPIRRRPPEQVARAGRAKGPEVIDRPSENASFGAASGAELPRPVADELQLDAPAGRDPGPVSRPHPSDLQNGDLPADAARGPIAFDALREPDRESSAPPDDVQLVPGARIANGRYRLLIFHGGVPPLQFWQALDTALDRQVALTFVDPQGVLPDDVLQETLSRTLRLSRIDKPGVARVLDVVHTRAGGLVVAEWIRGGSLQEVADTSPSPVGAIRAMQSLAAAADAAHRAGVALSIDHPSRVRVSIDGDVVLAYPATMPDANPQDDIRGIGASLYALLVNRWPLPEAGVRSGLAPAERDTAGQPIEPADIDRDIPFQISAVAARSVQGDGGIRSASTLLNLMQQATAVADRTEVLGPIDEAPVSAAPRTSAPNSETYTRRRRNLLIGIGAGAAVLMVALLVLASVLSRIFGDVSGGLNKDELGLNAPTASTSAASSAPPGSVVKPTKVTVFSPDGGADNPGEADLAIDGNPATSWKTDIYTDPVPFPSFKNGVGLMLQLPQATVVGTVAIDVASTGTKVEIRSASTPTPATLEDTAVLTSATALRPGHNTISVEAAAPTSNLLVWISTLGTTDGKSQADISEITIYAAS
;
A
#
# COMPACT_ATOMS: atom_id res chain seq x y z
N MET A 1 -18.10 -43.43 -23.08
CA MET A 1 -19.39 -42.75 -22.84
C MET A 1 -19.34 -41.38 -23.50
N ARG A 2 -20.18 -41.14 -24.51
CA ARG A 2 -20.43 -39.81 -25.10
C ARG A 2 -21.63 -39.19 -24.38
N PRO A 3 -21.64 -37.89 -24.09
CA PRO A 3 -22.83 -37.22 -23.55
C PRO A 3 -23.86 -37.00 -24.66
N SER A 4 -25.13 -37.10 -24.30
CA SER A 4 -26.30 -36.93 -25.16
C SER A 4 -26.47 -35.47 -25.63
N PRO A 5 -27.01 -35.22 -26.83
CA PRO A 5 -27.33 -33.87 -27.29
C PRO A 5 -28.71 -33.47 -26.76
N GLY A 6 -28.78 -32.52 -25.82
CA GLY A 6 -30.06 -32.06 -25.29
C GLY A 6 -30.00 -31.12 -24.08
N GLU A 7 -28.84 -30.89 -23.46
CA GLU A 7 -28.73 -29.85 -22.43
C GLU A 7 -28.36 -28.51 -23.07
N VAL A 8 -29.35 -27.62 -23.14
CA VAL A 8 -29.14 -26.18 -23.30
C VAL A 8 -28.17 -25.74 -22.20
N PRO A 9 -27.03 -25.10 -22.51
CA PRO A 9 -26.12 -24.64 -21.47
C PRO A 9 -26.87 -23.61 -20.62
N THR A 10 -27.11 -23.96 -19.36
CA THR A 10 -27.58 -23.05 -18.31
C THR A 10 -26.76 -21.77 -18.39
N ALA A 11 -27.45 -20.64 -18.48
CA ALA A 11 -26.90 -19.29 -18.55
C ALA A 11 -25.63 -19.15 -17.71
N SER A 12 -24.53 -18.83 -18.37
CA SER A 12 -23.25 -18.51 -17.76
C SER A 12 -23.47 -17.55 -16.60
N GLN A 13 -23.15 -18.00 -15.38
CA GLN A 13 -23.06 -17.16 -14.19
C GLN A 13 -22.09 -16.01 -14.49
N ARG A 14 -22.63 -14.84 -14.83
CA ARG A 14 -21.83 -13.61 -14.88
C ARG A 14 -21.52 -13.23 -13.44
N GLN A 15 -20.24 -13.06 -13.14
CA GLN A 15 -19.75 -12.75 -11.81
C GLN A 15 -20.37 -11.44 -11.29
N PRO A 16 -20.79 -11.39 -10.02
CA PRO A 16 -21.23 -10.14 -9.40
C PRO A 16 -20.05 -9.18 -9.28
N GLU A 17 -20.21 -7.94 -9.75
CA GLU A 17 -19.26 -6.85 -9.48
C GLU A 17 -19.14 -6.64 -7.96
N LEU A 18 -17.91 -6.44 -7.46
CA LEU A 18 -17.65 -6.30 -6.03
C LEU A 18 -18.32 -5.03 -5.47
N SER A 19 -19.06 -5.17 -4.37
CA SER A 19 -19.54 -4.03 -3.56
C SER A 19 -18.38 -3.12 -3.12
N ASP A 20 -18.62 -1.82 -3.02
CA ASP A 20 -17.62 -0.81 -2.60
C ASP A 20 -16.93 -1.18 -1.26
N ALA A 21 -17.66 -1.80 -0.33
CA ALA A 21 -17.10 -2.30 0.93
C ALA A 21 -16.13 -3.49 0.73
N ALA A 22 -16.42 -4.36 -0.24
CA ALA A 22 -15.51 -5.42 -0.65
C ALA A 22 -14.27 -4.82 -1.33
N LEU A 23 -14.42 -3.81 -2.18
CA LEU A 23 -13.29 -3.13 -2.83
C LEU A 23 -12.33 -2.47 -1.82
N VAL A 24 -12.86 -1.78 -0.81
CA VAL A 24 -12.05 -1.14 0.25
C VAL A 24 -11.33 -2.18 1.10
N SER A 25 -12.00 -3.25 1.51
CA SER A 25 -11.39 -4.32 2.30
C SER A 25 -10.29 -5.07 1.52
N HIS A 26 -10.48 -5.28 0.22
CA HIS A 26 -9.48 -5.90 -0.66
C HIS A 26 -8.30 -4.97 -0.90
N SER A 27 -8.53 -3.67 -1.07
CA SER A 27 -7.49 -2.65 -1.25
C SER A 27 -6.55 -2.56 -0.04
N TRP A 28 -7.08 -2.67 1.18
CA TRP A 28 -6.25 -2.66 2.39
C TRP A 28 -5.38 -3.91 2.52
N ALA A 29 -5.94 -5.09 2.22
CA ALA A 29 -5.18 -6.34 2.21
C ALA A 29 -4.04 -6.32 1.18
N MET A 30 -4.27 -5.73 0.01
CA MET A 30 -3.22 -5.53 -1.02
C MET A 30 -2.12 -4.57 -0.55
N ALA A 31 -2.50 -3.44 0.04
CA ALA A 31 -1.54 -2.47 0.56
C ALA A 31 -0.66 -3.09 1.66
N PHE A 32 -1.26 -3.90 2.53
CA PHE A 32 -0.55 -4.63 3.58
C PHE A 32 0.43 -5.67 3.02
N ALA A 33 0.00 -6.52 2.08
CA ALA A 33 0.88 -7.49 1.44
C ALA A 33 2.03 -6.81 0.68
N THR A 34 1.77 -5.67 0.04
CA THR A 34 2.79 -4.85 -0.63
C THR A 34 3.82 -4.30 0.36
N LEU A 35 3.37 -3.82 1.53
CA LEU A 35 4.27 -3.34 2.58
C LEU A 35 5.17 -4.48 3.09
N ILE A 36 4.61 -5.64 3.39
CA ILE A 36 5.38 -6.83 3.79
C ILE A 36 6.38 -7.21 2.70
N SER A 37 5.97 -7.20 1.43
CA SER A 37 6.84 -7.50 0.29
C SER A 37 8.04 -6.54 0.22
N ARG A 38 7.81 -5.23 0.36
CA ARG A 38 8.89 -4.23 0.34
C ARG A 38 9.86 -4.42 1.50
N ILE A 39 9.36 -4.74 2.68
CA ILE A 39 10.18 -4.94 3.88
C ILE A 39 11.00 -6.22 3.78
N THR A 40 10.37 -7.33 3.39
CA THR A 40 11.06 -8.62 3.19
C THR A 40 12.08 -8.54 2.05
N GLY A 41 11.77 -7.81 0.98
CA GLY A 41 12.70 -7.55 -0.12
C GLY A 41 13.89 -6.70 0.32
N PHE A 42 13.67 -5.67 1.13
CA PHE A 42 14.75 -4.88 1.73
C PHE A 42 15.63 -5.72 2.65
N ALA A 43 15.02 -6.52 3.54
CA ALA A 43 15.73 -7.42 4.45
C ALA A 43 16.59 -8.43 3.69
N ARG A 44 16.05 -9.04 2.62
CA ARG A 44 16.81 -9.93 1.73
C ARG A 44 18.07 -9.25 1.20
N ILE A 45 17.98 -7.99 0.80
CA ILE A 45 19.08 -7.26 0.17
C ILE A 45 20.16 -6.87 1.18
N VAL A 46 19.76 -6.43 2.37
CA VAL A 46 20.70 -6.18 3.47
C VAL A 46 21.43 -7.48 3.87
N LEU A 47 20.70 -8.59 4.01
CA LEU A 47 21.31 -9.89 4.31
C LEU A 47 22.24 -10.36 3.20
N LEU A 48 21.83 -10.20 1.94
CA LEU A 48 22.66 -10.54 0.78
C LEU A 48 23.97 -9.74 0.80
N ALA A 49 23.90 -8.42 1.03
CA ALA A 49 25.06 -7.55 1.13
C ALA A 49 25.98 -7.98 2.28
N ALA A 50 25.43 -8.18 3.49
CA ALA A 50 26.18 -8.55 4.68
C ALA A 50 26.86 -9.93 4.57
N ILE A 51 26.24 -10.89 3.87
CA ILE A 51 26.76 -12.26 3.73
C ILE A 51 27.81 -12.34 2.62
N LEU A 52 27.57 -11.72 1.47
CA LEU A 52 28.46 -11.82 0.30
C LEU A 52 29.60 -10.80 0.35
N GLY A 53 29.42 -9.65 1.00
CA GLY A 53 30.35 -8.53 0.90
C GLY A 53 30.26 -7.81 -0.45
N ALA A 54 30.87 -6.64 -0.53
CA ALA A 54 30.54 -5.66 -1.57
C ALA A 54 30.89 -6.09 -3.01
N ALA A 55 32.03 -6.76 -3.23
CA ALA A 55 32.47 -7.21 -4.56
C ALA A 55 31.65 -8.39 -5.11
N LEU A 56 31.34 -9.38 -4.26
CA LEU A 56 30.47 -10.50 -4.62
C LEU A 56 29.03 -10.03 -4.81
N ALA A 57 28.55 -9.11 -3.97
CA ALA A 57 27.25 -8.47 -4.12
C ALA A 57 27.12 -7.70 -5.45
N SER A 58 28.18 -7.05 -5.95
CA SER A 58 28.18 -6.44 -7.28
C SER A 58 28.01 -7.48 -8.39
N SER A 59 28.80 -8.56 -8.36
CA SER A 59 28.73 -9.63 -9.37
C SER A 59 27.34 -10.28 -9.41
N PHE A 60 26.79 -10.59 -8.24
CA PHE A 60 25.45 -11.15 -8.12
C PHE A 60 24.35 -10.15 -8.52
N SER A 61 24.43 -8.88 -8.08
CA SER A 61 23.39 -7.88 -8.35
C SER A 61 23.26 -7.55 -9.84
N VAL A 62 24.38 -7.44 -10.56
CA VAL A 62 24.40 -7.26 -12.02
C VAL A 62 23.77 -8.47 -12.72
N ALA A 63 24.18 -9.69 -12.35
CA ALA A 63 23.62 -10.90 -12.91
C ALA A 63 22.11 -11.07 -12.62
N ASN A 64 21.66 -10.70 -11.41
CA ASN A 64 20.26 -10.78 -10.98
C ASN A 64 19.37 -9.67 -11.59
N GLN A 65 19.95 -8.63 -12.19
CA GLN A 65 19.20 -7.62 -12.94
C GLN A 65 18.86 -8.09 -14.36
N LEU A 66 19.78 -8.82 -15.01
CA LEU A 66 19.61 -9.24 -16.40
C LEU A 66 18.23 -9.87 -16.70
N PRO A 67 17.68 -10.80 -15.88
CA PRO A 67 16.40 -11.41 -16.18
C PRO A 67 15.25 -10.40 -16.17
N ASN A 68 15.28 -9.46 -15.22
CA ASN A 68 14.27 -8.42 -15.10
C ASN A 68 14.31 -7.45 -16.28
N LEU A 69 15.51 -7.08 -16.76
CA LEU A 69 15.67 -6.19 -17.91
C LEU A 69 15.09 -6.80 -19.20
N VAL A 70 15.38 -8.08 -19.44
CA VAL A 70 14.86 -8.79 -20.61
C VAL A 70 13.35 -8.98 -20.50
N ALA A 71 12.85 -9.42 -19.35
CA ALA A 71 11.40 -9.60 -19.13
C ALA A 71 10.62 -8.28 -19.28
N ALA A 72 11.16 -7.18 -18.77
CA ALA A 72 10.57 -5.84 -18.88
C ALA A 72 10.49 -5.37 -20.34
N LEU A 73 11.55 -5.60 -21.12
CA LEU A 73 11.62 -5.24 -22.54
C LEU A 73 10.64 -6.06 -23.39
N VAL A 74 10.52 -7.36 -23.10
CA VAL A 74 9.74 -8.30 -23.93
C VAL A 74 8.24 -8.18 -23.67
N LEU A 75 7.83 -7.95 -22.42
CA LEU A 75 6.42 -8.12 -22.05
C LEU A 75 5.84 -6.99 -21.21
N GLU A 76 6.53 -6.49 -20.20
CA GLU A 76 5.96 -5.54 -19.22
C GLU A 76 5.42 -4.25 -19.87
N ALA A 77 6.18 -3.68 -20.80
CA ALA A 77 5.84 -2.46 -21.54
C ALA A 77 4.58 -2.62 -22.41
N THR A 78 4.42 -3.79 -23.01
CA THR A 78 3.33 -4.07 -23.94
C THR A 78 2.08 -4.58 -23.22
N PHE A 79 2.26 -5.28 -22.08
CA PHE A 79 1.19 -6.00 -21.39
C PHE A 79 0.16 -5.06 -20.74
N THR A 80 0.62 -4.11 -19.94
CA THR A 80 -0.27 -3.24 -19.14
C THR A 80 -1.03 -2.22 -19.98
N ALA A 81 -0.40 -1.66 -21.03
CA ALA A 81 -1.01 -0.63 -21.87
C ALA A 81 -2.06 -1.17 -22.85
N ILE A 82 -1.94 -2.43 -23.28
CA ILE A 82 -2.78 -3.01 -24.35
C ILE A 82 -3.66 -4.11 -23.83
N PHE A 83 -3.12 -5.03 -23.05
CA PHE A 83 -3.82 -6.26 -22.75
C PHE A 83 -4.81 -6.09 -21.62
N VAL A 84 -4.59 -5.22 -20.64
CA VAL A 84 -5.59 -5.03 -19.56
C VAL A 84 -6.92 -4.48 -20.11
N PRO A 85 -6.94 -3.40 -20.91
CA PRO A 85 -8.19 -2.91 -21.51
C PRO A 85 -8.78 -3.88 -22.55
N VAL A 86 -7.95 -4.51 -23.38
CA VAL A 86 -8.42 -5.45 -24.41
C VAL A 86 -8.92 -6.77 -23.79
N LEU A 87 -8.31 -7.25 -22.71
CA LEU A 87 -8.76 -8.41 -21.95
C LEU A 87 -10.10 -8.11 -21.27
N ALA A 88 -10.22 -6.97 -20.58
CA ALA A 88 -11.48 -6.55 -19.97
C ALA A 88 -12.62 -6.48 -21.01
N ARG A 89 -12.31 -5.98 -22.21
CA ARG A 89 -13.28 -5.90 -23.31
C ARG A 89 -13.59 -7.28 -23.93
N ALA A 90 -12.60 -8.15 -24.08
CA ALA A 90 -12.80 -9.52 -24.55
C ALA A 90 -13.64 -10.35 -23.56
N GLU A 91 -13.44 -10.18 -22.25
CA GLU A 91 -14.27 -10.85 -21.23
C GLU A 91 -15.74 -10.37 -21.23
N GLN A 92 -16.00 -9.13 -21.67
CA GLN A 92 -17.34 -8.54 -21.75
C GLN A 92 -18.07 -8.84 -23.07
N ASP A 93 -17.32 -8.86 -24.18
CA ASP A 93 -17.82 -8.97 -25.54
C ASP A 93 -17.92 -10.43 -26.04
N ASP A 94 -17.01 -11.31 -25.62
CA ASP A 94 -16.89 -12.64 -26.20
C ASP A 94 -17.83 -13.66 -25.49
N PRO A 95 -18.53 -14.53 -26.23
CA PRO A 95 -19.50 -15.48 -25.68
C PRO A 95 -18.87 -16.58 -24.80
N ASP A 96 -17.55 -16.75 -24.85
CA ASP A 96 -16.77 -17.66 -24.00
C ASP A 96 -16.15 -16.96 -22.77
N GLY A 97 -16.53 -15.70 -22.50
CA GLY A 97 -15.97 -14.91 -21.40
C GLY A 97 -14.48 -14.63 -21.58
N GLY A 98 -14.00 -14.49 -22.82
CA GLY A 98 -12.61 -14.15 -23.15
C GLY A 98 -11.61 -15.31 -23.03
N ALA A 99 -12.08 -16.55 -22.83
CA ALA A 99 -11.21 -17.71 -22.59
C ALA A 99 -10.26 -18.01 -23.77
N ALA A 100 -10.74 -17.91 -25.02
CA ALA A 100 -9.92 -18.09 -26.21
C ALA A 100 -8.84 -17.00 -26.34
N PHE A 101 -9.18 -15.75 -25.99
CA PHE A 101 -8.23 -14.65 -25.98
C PHE A 101 -7.11 -14.87 -24.93
N VAL A 102 -7.48 -15.23 -23.70
CA VAL A 102 -6.52 -15.55 -22.63
C VAL A 102 -5.58 -16.69 -23.05
N ARG A 103 -6.11 -17.75 -23.67
CA ARG A 103 -5.30 -18.88 -24.15
C ARG A 103 -4.30 -18.47 -25.24
N ARG A 104 -4.73 -17.68 -26.24
CA ARG A 104 -3.85 -17.15 -27.29
C ARG A 104 -2.79 -16.25 -26.71
N LEU A 105 -3.17 -15.38 -25.78
CA LEU A 105 -2.26 -14.48 -25.08
C LEU A 105 -1.19 -15.23 -24.30
N VAL A 106 -1.58 -16.17 -23.44
CA VAL A 106 -0.63 -16.96 -22.66
C VAL A 106 0.27 -17.78 -23.58
N THR A 107 -0.26 -18.35 -24.67
CA THR A 107 0.54 -19.11 -25.65
C THR A 107 1.57 -18.21 -26.33
N LEU A 108 1.15 -17.06 -26.84
CA LEU A 108 2.03 -16.09 -27.49
C LEU A 108 3.09 -15.56 -26.52
N ALA A 109 2.69 -15.13 -25.33
CA ALA A 109 3.60 -14.64 -24.30
C ALA A 109 4.62 -15.72 -23.89
N THR A 110 4.16 -16.95 -23.64
CA THR A 110 5.05 -18.06 -23.26
C THR A 110 6.04 -18.37 -24.38
N THR A 111 5.60 -18.41 -25.64
CA THR A 111 6.49 -18.72 -26.79
C THR A 111 7.51 -17.61 -27.04
N LEU A 112 7.10 -16.35 -26.95
CA LEU A 112 7.98 -15.19 -27.04
C LEU A 112 9.00 -15.16 -25.90
N LEU A 113 8.56 -15.38 -24.66
CA LEU A 113 9.43 -15.44 -23.48
C LEU A 113 10.38 -16.63 -23.53
N LEU A 114 9.95 -17.79 -24.03
CA LEU A 114 10.82 -18.96 -24.18
C LEU A 114 11.92 -18.68 -25.21
N GLY A 115 11.58 -18.06 -26.34
CA GLY A 115 12.54 -17.59 -27.34
C GLY A 115 13.52 -16.56 -26.76
N ALA A 116 13.01 -15.55 -26.07
CA ALA A 116 13.82 -14.52 -25.42
C ALA A 116 14.73 -15.11 -24.32
N THR A 117 14.24 -16.05 -23.53
CA THR A 117 15.02 -16.74 -22.48
C THR A 117 16.14 -17.56 -23.11
N THR A 118 15.84 -18.34 -24.16
CA THR A 118 16.83 -19.14 -24.88
C THR A 118 17.91 -18.24 -25.48
N LEU A 119 17.51 -17.17 -26.17
CA LEU A 119 18.44 -16.20 -26.73
C LEU A 119 19.28 -15.52 -25.65
N SER A 120 18.67 -15.17 -24.51
CA SER A 120 19.38 -14.52 -23.40
C SER A 120 20.41 -15.44 -22.76
N VAL A 121 20.08 -16.72 -22.55
CA VAL A 121 21.01 -17.72 -22.01
C VAL A 121 22.17 -17.96 -22.98
N LEU A 122 21.90 -18.08 -24.28
CA LEU A 122 22.95 -18.20 -25.30
C LEU A 122 23.83 -16.94 -25.38
N ALA A 123 23.23 -15.76 -25.20
CA ALA A 123 23.91 -14.47 -25.19
C ALA A 123 24.42 -14.06 -23.79
N ALA A 124 24.38 -14.94 -22.78
CA ALA A 124 24.77 -14.60 -21.40
C ALA A 124 26.11 -13.86 -21.28
N PRO A 125 27.23 -14.34 -21.87
CA PRO A 125 28.51 -13.62 -21.78
C PRO A 125 28.52 -12.29 -22.53
N LEU A 126 27.67 -12.12 -23.55
CA LEU A 126 27.53 -10.84 -24.25
C LEU A 126 26.70 -9.85 -23.42
N LEU A 127 25.63 -10.32 -22.78
CA LEU A 127 24.80 -9.52 -21.88
C LEU A 127 25.60 -9.07 -20.63
N VAL A 128 26.45 -9.93 -20.09
CA VAL A 128 27.33 -9.58 -18.96
C VAL A 128 28.37 -8.56 -19.39
N ARG A 129 29.07 -8.74 -20.52
CA ARG A 129 29.98 -7.73 -21.07
C ARG A 129 29.28 -6.42 -21.41
N LEU A 130 28.03 -6.50 -21.87
CA LEU A 130 27.20 -5.32 -22.09
C LEU A 130 26.95 -4.57 -20.77
N MET A 131 26.80 -5.25 -19.63
CA MET A 131 26.60 -4.60 -18.33
C MET A 131 27.89 -4.11 -17.68
N LEU A 132 28.97 -4.88 -17.79
CA LEU A 132 30.23 -4.64 -17.08
C LEU A 132 31.22 -3.74 -17.83
N GLY A 133 31.12 -3.66 -19.17
CA GLY A 133 32.06 -2.91 -20.00
C GLY A 133 33.33 -3.70 -20.32
N THR A 134 34.32 -3.03 -20.92
CA THR A 134 35.52 -3.68 -21.50
C THR A 134 36.57 -4.07 -20.44
N ASN A 135 36.70 -3.31 -19.36
CA ASN A 135 37.68 -3.54 -18.28
C ASN A 135 37.04 -3.39 -16.89
N PRO A 136 36.15 -4.30 -16.47
CA PRO A 136 35.49 -4.21 -15.19
C PRO A 136 36.43 -4.56 -14.02
N GLN A 137 36.29 -3.84 -12.91
CA GLN A 137 36.86 -4.23 -11.60
C GLN A 137 36.02 -5.34 -10.92
N VAL A 138 34.80 -5.56 -11.41
CA VAL A 138 33.91 -6.65 -10.99
C VAL A 138 34.30 -7.94 -11.70
N ASN A 139 34.26 -9.07 -11.00
CA ASN A 139 34.62 -10.38 -11.55
C ASN A 139 33.63 -10.82 -12.65
N GLU A 140 34.04 -10.68 -13.91
CA GLU A 140 33.26 -11.04 -15.10
C GLU A 140 32.95 -12.55 -15.19
N PRO A 141 33.93 -13.48 -14.99
CA PRO A 141 33.66 -14.92 -14.98
C PRO A 141 32.58 -15.33 -13.97
N LEU A 142 32.67 -14.81 -12.74
CA LEU A 142 31.69 -15.09 -11.68
C LEU A 142 30.31 -14.52 -12.03
N THR A 143 30.27 -13.29 -12.53
CA THR A 143 29.01 -12.65 -12.98
C THR A 143 28.36 -13.46 -14.11
N THR A 144 29.17 -14.00 -15.02
CA THR A 144 28.70 -14.87 -16.11
C THR A 144 28.17 -16.20 -15.59
N ALA A 145 28.83 -16.81 -14.61
CA ALA A 145 28.32 -18.03 -13.96
C ALA A 145 26.97 -17.79 -13.28
N PHE A 146 26.79 -16.67 -12.56
CA PHE A 146 25.49 -16.29 -12.03
C PHE A 146 24.47 -16.01 -13.12
N ALA A 147 24.85 -15.34 -14.21
CA ALA A 147 23.93 -15.05 -15.31
C ALA A 147 23.34 -16.34 -15.91
N TYR A 148 24.13 -17.40 -16.11
CA TYR A 148 23.61 -18.68 -16.59
C TYR A 148 22.56 -19.31 -15.65
N LEU A 149 22.72 -19.13 -14.34
CA LEU A 149 21.77 -19.65 -13.35
C LEU A 149 20.51 -18.78 -13.23
N LEU A 150 20.63 -17.47 -13.43
CA LEU A 150 19.55 -16.50 -13.18
C LEU A 150 18.74 -16.16 -14.45
N LEU A 151 19.34 -16.21 -15.64
CA LEU A 151 18.66 -15.90 -16.92
C LEU A 151 17.43 -16.77 -17.22
N PRO A 152 17.35 -18.05 -16.83
CA PRO A 152 16.10 -18.81 -16.94
C PRO A 152 14.90 -18.16 -16.23
N GLN A 153 15.13 -17.26 -15.27
CA GLN A 153 14.07 -16.49 -14.61
C GLN A 153 13.33 -15.54 -15.55
N VAL A 154 13.86 -15.19 -16.73
CA VAL A 154 13.18 -14.33 -17.73
C VAL A 154 11.78 -14.86 -18.05
N LEU A 155 11.68 -16.17 -18.32
CA LEU A 155 10.41 -16.85 -18.58
C LEU A 155 9.45 -16.70 -17.42
N VAL A 156 9.95 -16.88 -16.20
CA VAL A 156 9.16 -16.96 -14.97
C VAL A 156 8.68 -15.57 -14.53
N TYR A 157 9.52 -14.55 -14.65
CA TYR A 157 9.15 -13.15 -14.40
C TYR A 157 8.10 -12.66 -15.40
N GLY A 158 8.35 -12.90 -16.70
CA GLY A 158 7.40 -12.54 -17.75
C GLY A 158 6.06 -13.24 -17.55
N LEU A 159 6.06 -14.55 -17.26
CA LEU A 159 4.82 -15.30 -17.05
C LEU A 159 4.09 -14.88 -15.77
N SER A 160 4.82 -14.51 -14.71
CA SER A 160 4.23 -13.97 -13.49
C SER A 160 3.47 -12.68 -13.74
N SER A 161 4.00 -11.76 -14.55
CA SER A 161 3.31 -10.50 -14.85
C SER A 161 2.02 -10.74 -15.64
N VAL A 162 2.04 -11.66 -16.62
CA VAL A 162 0.84 -12.12 -17.35
C VAL A 162 -0.20 -12.66 -16.38
N PHE A 163 0.20 -13.55 -15.49
CA PHE A 163 -0.70 -14.19 -14.54
C PHE A 163 -1.28 -13.21 -13.52
N MET A 164 -0.47 -12.30 -12.98
CA MET A 164 -0.93 -11.24 -12.10
C MET A 164 -1.97 -10.36 -12.80
N ALA A 165 -1.74 -10.00 -14.06
CA ALA A 165 -2.66 -9.17 -14.82
C ALA A 165 -3.99 -9.89 -15.11
N ILE A 166 -3.97 -11.17 -15.51
CA ILE A 166 -5.19 -11.98 -15.71
C ILE A 166 -5.99 -12.09 -14.40
N LEU A 167 -5.33 -12.34 -13.27
CA LEU A 167 -6.00 -12.44 -11.98
C LEU A 167 -6.58 -11.09 -11.52
N ASN A 168 -5.85 -9.99 -11.76
CA ASN A 168 -6.31 -8.64 -11.42
C ASN A 168 -7.52 -8.21 -12.26
N THR A 169 -7.59 -8.56 -13.56
CA THR A 169 -8.79 -8.29 -14.37
C THR A 169 -10.01 -9.08 -13.88
N ARG A 170 -9.78 -10.26 -13.30
CA ARG A 170 -10.82 -11.07 -12.67
C ARG A 170 -11.12 -10.72 -11.21
N ASN A 171 -10.65 -9.56 -10.74
CA ASN A 171 -10.83 -9.09 -9.37
C ASN A 171 -10.25 -10.02 -8.27
N VAL A 172 -9.29 -10.89 -8.63
CA VAL A 172 -8.58 -11.79 -7.69
C VAL A 172 -7.25 -11.16 -7.30
N PHE A 173 -7.29 -10.31 -6.28
CA PHE A 173 -6.15 -9.46 -5.92
C PHE A 173 -5.17 -10.07 -4.89
N GLY A 174 -5.64 -11.04 -4.09
CA GLY A 174 -4.87 -11.62 -2.98
C GLY A 174 -3.60 -12.35 -3.40
N PRO A 175 -3.70 -13.42 -4.23
CA PRO A 175 -2.52 -14.18 -4.67
C PRO A 175 -1.47 -13.32 -5.41
N PRO A 176 -1.84 -12.41 -6.34
CA PRO A 176 -0.89 -11.45 -6.93
C PRO A 176 -0.13 -10.61 -5.91
N ALA A 177 -0.79 -10.15 -4.85
CA ALA A 177 -0.16 -9.31 -3.83
C ALA A 177 0.82 -10.08 -2.92
N TRP A 178 0.55 -11.37 -2.64
CA TRP A 178 1.39 -12.21 -1.78
C TRP A 178 2.53 -12.93 -2.51
N ALA A 179 2.43 -13.11 -3.82
CA ALA A 179 3.43 -13.86 -4.58
C ALA A 179 4.87 -13.29 -4.44
N PRO A 180 5.10 -11.96 -4.46
CA PRO A 180 6.43 -11.39 -4.20
C PRO A 180 6.96 -11.65 -2.78
N VAL A 181 6.08 -11.73 -1.77
CA VAL A 181 6.48 -12.03 -0.39
C VAL A 181 7.08 -13.43 -0.32
N VAL A 182 6.46 -14.41 -0.99
CA VAL A 182 6.95 -15.80 -1.04
C VAL A 182 8.34 -15.87 -1.69
N ASN A 183 8.58 -15.16 -2.79
CA ASN A 183 9.90 -15.06 -3.40
C ASN A 183 10.95 -14.53 -2.41
N ASN A 184 10.64 -13.44 -1.70
CA ASN A 184 11.55 -12.87 -0.72
C ASN A 184 11.83 -13.83 0.44
N VAL A 185 10.83 -14.53 0.95
CA VAL A 185 11.00 -15.54 2.02
C VAL A 185 11.89 -16.70 1.57
N VAL A 186 11.66 -17.24 0.37
CA VAL A 186 12.50 -18.32 -0.19
C VAL A 186 13.93 -17.84 -0.43
N ALA A 187 14.11 -16.59 -0.86
CA ALA A 187 15.44 -16.01 -1.02
C ALA A 187 16.17 -15.81 0.32
N ILE A 188 15.46 -15.39 1.39
CA ILE A 188 16.03 -15.32 2.74
C ILE A 188 16.39 -16.72 3.25
N ALA A 189 15.53 -17.71 3.02
CA ALA A 189 15.83 -19.11 3.36
C ALA A 189 17.05 -19.64 2.59
N THR A 190 17.21 -19.24 1.33
CA THR A 190 18.39 -19.57 0.51
C THR A 190 19.66 -18.99 1.14
N LEU A 191 19.62 -17.76 1.66
CA LEU A 191 20.76 -17.16 2.36
C LEU A 191 21.08 -17.89 3.67
N ALA A 192 20.08 -18.36 4.41
CA ALA A 192 20.31 -19.18 5.59
C ALA A 192 20.96 -20.53 5.23
N VAL A 193 20.53 -21.18 4.14
CA VAL A 193 21.16 -22.40 3.63
C VAL A 193 22.59 -22.13 3.15
N TYR A 194 22.83 -21.00 2.49
CA TYR A 194 24.18 -20.59 2.06
C TYR A 194 25.15 -20.49 3.25
N LEU A 195 24.69 -19.98 4.40
CA LEU A 195 25.50 -19.90 5.63
C LEU A 195 25.77 -21.28 6.25
N ALA A 196 24.85 -22.23 6.11
CA ALA A 196 25.00 -23.59 6.63
C ALA A 196 25.89 -24.50 5.79
N VAL A 197 26.13 -24.16 4.51
CA VAL A 197 26.96 -24.97 3.60
C VAL A 197 28.45 -24.66 3.83
N PRO A 198 29.30 -25.66 4.14
CA PRO A 198 30.74 -25.46 4.36
C PRO A 198 31.50 -25.13 3.06
N GLY A 199 32.58 -24.36 3.17
CA GLY A 199 33.48 -23.94 2.07
C GLY A 199 33.46 -22.42 1.80
N GLU A 200 34.49 -21.85 1.16
CA GLU A 200 34.53 -20.44 0.78
C GLU A 200 34.26 -20.23 -0.72
N LEU A 201 33.60 -19.12 -1.08
CA LEU A 201 33.55 -18.70 -2.47
C LEU A 201 34.91 -18.09 -2.81
N SER A 202 35.85 -18.91 -3.29
CA SER A 202 37.09 -18.36 -3.83
C SER A 202 36.76 -17.53 -5.07
N VAL A 203 37.30 -16.30 -5.09
CA VAL A 203 37.16 -15.34 -6.20
C VAL A 203 37.90 -15.83 -7.45
N ASP A 204 38.84 -16.79 -7.30
CA ASP A 204 39.46 -17.51 -8.40
C ASP A 204 39.99 -18.91 -7.99
N PRO A 205 39.91 -19.95 -8.85
CA PRO A 205 39.11 -20.07 -10.06
C PRO A 205 37.69 -20.61 -9.75
N VAL A 206 36.67 -19.95 -10.28
CA VAL A 206 35.26 -20.29 -10.07
C VAL A 206 34.86 -21.51 -10.91
N ARG A 207 34.66 -22.66 -10.27
CA ARG A 207 34.00 -23.83 -10.90
C ARG A 207 32.49 -23.68 -10.76
N MET A 208 31.75 -23.88 -11.86
CA MET A 208 30.27 -23.85 -11.87
C MET A 208 29.63 -24.87 -10.90
N GLY A 209 30.40 -25.88 -10.47
CA GLY A 209 30.02 -26.85 -9.45
C GLY A 209 30.25 -26.41 -7.99
N ASN A 210 30.67 -25.17 -7.72
CA ASN A 210 30.82 -24.67 -6.36
C ASN A 210 29.44 -24.68 -5.66
N ALA A 211 29.34 -25.45 -4.58
CA ALA A 211 28.09 -25.66 -3.85
C ALA A 211 27.44 -24.34 -3.41
N LYS A 212 28.23 -23.37 -2.92
CA LYS A 212 27.72 -22.07 -2.47
C LYS A 212 27.22 -21.18 -3.62
N LEU A 213 27.87 -21.24 -4.80
CA LEU A 213 27.42 -20.53 -6.00
C LEU A 213 26.10 -21.10 -6.49
N LEU A 214 26.00 -22.44 -6.55
CA LEU A 214 24.77 -23.15 -6.92
C LEU A 214 23.64 -22.88 -5.95
N VAL A 215 23.90 -22.88 -4.64
CA VAL A 215 22.89 -22.53 -3.62
C VAL A 215 22.32 -21.15 -3.87
N LEU A 216 23.17 -20.14 -4.11
CA LEU A 216 22.70 -18.78 -4.35
C LEU A 216 21.95 -18.64 -5.68
N GLY A 217 22.49 -19.17 -6.78
CA GLY A 217 21.87 -19.08 -8.11
C GLY A 217 20.58 -19.89 -8.24
N ILE A 218 20.59 -21.15 -7.79
CA ILE A 218 19.41 -22.04 -7.84
C ILE A 218 18.38 -21.60 -6.80
N GLY A 219 18.78 -21.27 -5.58
CA GLY A 219 17.83 -20.90 -4.53
C GLY A 219 17.12 -19.58 -4.81
N THR A 220 17.81 -18.59 -5.38
CA THR A 220 17.15 -17.34 -5.82
C THR A 220 16.20 -17.58 -6.98
N THR A 221 16.58 -18.44 -7.93
CA THR A 221 15.70 -18.90 -9.02
C THR A 221 14.48 -19.64 -8.46
N ALA A 222 14.66 -20.54 -7.49
CA ALA A 222 13.57 -21.26 -6.83
C ALA A 222 12.57 -20.30 -6.17
N GLY A 223 13.02 -19.17 -5.61
CA GLY A 223 12.13 -18.13 -5.09
C GLY A 223 11.21 -17.51 -6.16
N VAL A 224 11.75 -17.24 -7.35
CA VAL A 224 10.97 -16.71 -8.47
C VAL A 224 9.98 -17.77 -8.99
N PHE A 225 10.40 -19.03 -9.09
CA PHE A 225 9.51 -20.15 -9.43
C PHE A 225 8.39 -20.34 -8.39
N ALA A 226 8.69 -20.21 -7.09
CA ALA A 226 7.71 -20.30 -6.02
C ALA A 226 6.65 -19.19 -6.13
N GLN A 227 7.06 -17.96 -6.45
CA GLN A 227 6.14 -16.85 -6.74
C GLN A 227 5.19 -17.19 -7.89
N THR A 228 5.68 -17.71 -9.02
CA THR A 228 4.81 -18.11 -10.14
C THR A 228 3.93 -19.30 -9.80
N ALA A 229 4.41 -20.23 -8.98
CA ALA A 229 3.61 -21.37 -8.53
C ALA A 229 2.36 -20.92 -7.73
N VAL A 230 2.50 -19.91 -6.86
CA VAL A 230 1.35 -19.31 -6.15
C VAL A 230 0.31 -18.77 -7.12
N LEU A 231 0.76 -18.07 -8.17
CA LEU A 231 -0.13 -17.53 -9.21
C LEU A 231 -0.77 -18.64 -10.06
N LEU A 232 0.00 -19.68 -10.39
CA LEU A 232 -0.49 -20.83 -11.15
C LEU A 232 -1.57 -21.60 -10.38
N VAL A 233 -1.39 -21.75 -9.06
CA VAL A 233 -2.41 -22.35 -8.19
C VAL A 233 -3.67 -21.49 -8.19
N ALA A 234 -3.55 -20.17 -8.10
CA ALA A 234 -4.71 -19.27 -8.17
C ALA A 234 -5.44 -19.36 -9.52
N ILE A 235 -4.72 -19.36 -10.64
CA ILE A 235 -5.31 -19.53 -11.99
C ILE A 235 -6.06 -20.86 -12.10
N ARG A 236 -5.51 -21.96 -11.56
CA ARG A 236 -6.18 -23.26 -11.54
C ARG A 236 -7.45 -23.25 -10.68
N ARG A 237 -7.44 -22.53 -9.54
CA ARG A 237 -8.61 -22.39 -8.67
C ARG A 237 -9.73 -21.61 -9.34
N GLU A 238 -9.39 -20.61 -10.16
CA GLU A 238 -10.37 -19.84 -10.96
C GLU A 238 -10.78 -20.55 -12.26
N HIS A 239 -10.43 -21.83 -12.44
CA HIS A 239 -10.76 -22.65 -13.61
C HIS A 239 -10.36 -22.03 -14.96
N ILE A 240 -9.35 -21.17 -14.98
CA ILE A 240 -8.87 -20.50 -16.20
C ILE A 240 -8.08 -21.52 -17.03
N SER A 241 -8.54 -21.79 -18.25
CA SER A 241 -7.88 -22.73 -19.13
C SER A 241 -6.56 -22.18 -19.68
N LEU A 242 -5.44 -22.82 -19.36
CA LEU A 242 -4.11 -22.51 -19.91
C LEU A 242 -3.73 -23.39 -21.11
N ARG A 243 -4.71 -24.03 -21.76
CA ARG A 243 -4.44 -24.92 -22.89
C ARG A 243 -3.88 -24.09 -24.06
N PRO A 244 -2.73 -24.49 -24.65
CA PRO A 244 -2.17 -23.77 -25.78
C PRO A 244 -3.20 -23.56 -26.89
N LEU A 245 -3.24 -22.34 -27.43
CA LEU A 245 -4.07 -21.98 -28.57
C LEU A 245 -3.27 -21.01 -29.43
N TRP A 246 -2.86 -21.48 -30.61
CA TRP A 246 -2.07 -20.67 -31.53
C TRP A 246 -2.95 -19.70 -32.31
N GLY A 247 -2.45 -18.50 -32.57
CA GLY A 247 -3.13 -17.46 -33.35
C GLY A 247 -2.94 -16.07 -32.76
N ILE A 248 -2.77 -15.08 -33.63
CA ILE A 248 -2.69 -13.66 -33.24
C ILE A 248 -4.06 -13.04 -33.47
N ASP A 249 -4.65 -12.50 -32.41
CA ASP A 249 -5.93 -11.82 -32.49
C ASP A 249 -5.82 -10.49 -33.28
N GLN A 250 -6.81 -10.18 -34.11
CA GLN A 250 -6.84 -8.91 -34.86
C GLN A 250 -6.90 -7.70 -33.94
N ARG A 251 -7.54 -7.83 -32.76
CA ARG A 251 -7.54 -6.76 -31.74
C ARG A 251 -6.11 -6.40 -31.34
N LEU A 252 -5.21 -7.37 -31.25
CA LEU A 252 -3.80 -7.16 -30.89
C LEU A 252 -3.02 -6.35 -31.93
N LYS A 253 -3.39 -6.45 -33.21
CA LYS A 253 -2.76 -5.68 -34.30
C LYS A 253 -3.13 -4.19 -34.24
N ARG A 254 -4.35 -3.85 -33.81
CA ARG A 254 -4.83 -2.45 -33.71
C ARG A 254 -4.06 -1.61 -32.69
N PHE A 255 -3.49 -2.25 -31.67
CA PHE A 255 -2.72 -1.58 -30.62
C PHE A 255 -1.19 -1.65 -30.83
N GLY A 256 -0.73 -2.18 -31.96
CA GLY A 256 0.71 -2.38 -32.23
C GLY A 256 1.55 -1.10 -32.22
N ALA A 257 0.98 0.04 -32.61
CA ALA A 257 1.68 1.34 -32.56
C ALA A 257 1.94 1.80 -31.12
N MET A 258 1.00 1.58 -30.19
CA MET A 258 1.19 1.87 -28.77
C MET A 258 2.17 0.90 -28.11
N ALA A 259 2.15 -0.38 -28.52
CA ALA A 259 3.12 -1.38 -28.08
C ALA A 259 4.55 -0.92 -28.39
N ALA A 260 4.76 -0.52 -29.64
CA ALA A 260 6.06 -0.08 -30.13
C ALA A 260 6.56 1.17 -29.38
N ALA A 261 5.67 2.14 -29.11
CA ALA A 261 5.99 3.32 -28.32
C ALA A 261 6.46 2.97 -26.89
N MET A 262 5.76 2.04 -26.22
CA MET A 262 6.12 1.62 -24.86
C MET A 262 7.41 0.77 -24.82
N VAL A 263 7.61 -0.12 -25.79
CA VAL A 263 8.87 -0.86 -25.93
C VAL A 263 10.03 0.10 -26.17
N LEU A 264 9.84 1.12 -27.02
CA LEU A 264 10.85 2.16 -27.26
C LEU A 264 11.15 2.96 -25.98
N TYR A 265 10.12 3.35 -25.22
CA TYR A 265 10.28 4.00 -23.93
C TYR A 265 11.14 3.16 -22.97
N VAL A 266 10.83 1.87 -22.84
CA VAL A 266 11.59 0.96 -21.97
C VAL A 266 13.01 0.80 -22.49
N LEU A 267 13.21 0.59 -23.80
CA LEU A 267 14.54 0.43 -24.40
C LEU A 267 15.44 1.64 -24.11
N ILE A 268 14.93 2.87 -24.27
CA ILE A 268 15.66 4.10 -23.95
C ILE A 268 16.03 4.13 -22.46
N SER A 269 15.09 3.79 -21.58
CA SER A 269 15.38 3.75 -20.13
C SER A 269 16.45 2.72 -19.75
N GLN A 270 16.46 1.55 -20.41
CA GLN A 270 17.47 0.52 -20.15
C GLN A 270 18.86 0.93 -20.62
N LEU A 271 18.98 1.72 -21.70
CA LEU A 271 20.28 2.25 -22.15
C LEU A 271 20.97 3.06 -21.04
N GLY A 272 20.21 3.90 -20.32
CA GLY A 272 20.74 4.67 -19.20
C GLY A 272 21.20 3.80 -18.03
N LEU A 273 20.51 2.69 -17.76
CA LEU A 273 20.94 1.71 -16.74
C LEU A 273 22.23 1.00 -17.16
N VAL A 274 22.31 0.58 -18.43
CA VAL A 274 23.48 -0.11 -19.00
C VAL A 274 24.73 0.75 -18.88
N VAL A 275 24.65 2.01 -19.32
CA VAL A 275 25.78 2.95 -19.23
C VAL A 275 26.19 3.18 -17.77
N GLY A 276 25.22 3.35 -16.88
CA GLY A 276 25.51 3.54 -15.45
C GLY A 276 26.22 2.35 -14.82
N ASN A 277 25.72 1.13 -15.04
CA ASN A 277 26.35 -0.09 -14.52
C ASN A 277 27.76 -0.28 -15.07
N ARG A 278 28.01 0.00 -16.36
CA ARG A 278 29.37 -0.06 -16.94
C ARG A 278 30.35 0.87 -16.25
N ILE A 279 29.95 2.12 -16.04
CA ILE A 279 30.82 3.12 -15.43
C ILE A 279 31.09 2.75 -13.97
N ALA A 280 30.05 2.31 -13.25
CA ALA A 280 30.18 1.85 -11.88
C ALA A 280 31.10 0.62 -11.76
N SER A 281 30.98 -0.38 -12.65
CA SER A 281 31.80 -1.59 -12.63
C SER A 281 33.25 -1.34 -13.04
N THR A 282 33.52 -0.36 -13.90
CA THR A 282 34.90 0.03 -14.26
C THR A 282 35.57 0.85 -13.17
N ALA A 283 34.81 1.59 -12.36
CA ALA A 283 35.35 2.47 -11.33
C ALA A 283 35.71 1.70 -10.04
N ALA A 284 34.86 0.79 -9.58
CA ALA A 284 35.09 0.03 -8.35
C ALA A 284 34.41 -1.33 -8.38
N ALA A 285 35.00 -2.33 -7.71
CA ALA A 285 34.42 -3.67 -7.56
C ALA A 285 33.07 -3.65 -6.81
N SER A 286 32.89 -2.73 -5.84
CA SER A 286 31.62 -2.51 -5.13
C SER A 286 30.67 -1.53 -5.83
N GLY A 287 31.10 -0.89 -6.92
CA GLY A 287 30.38 0.20 -7.59
C GLY A 287 28.94 -0.13 -7.96
N PRO A 288 28.68 -1.22 -8.72
CA PRO A 288 27.31 -1.59 -9.10
C PRO A 288 26.41 -1.90 -7.89
N ALA A 289 26.91 -2.60 -6.86
CA ALA A 289 26.14 -2.85 -5.65
C ALA A 289 25.76 -1.54 -4.94
N ILE A 290 26.73 -0.64 -4.75
CA ILE A 290 26.52 0.67 -4.12
C ILE A 290 25.48 1.49 -4.89
N TYR A 291 25.59 1.57 -6.22
CA TYR A 291 24.63 2.28 -7.06
C TYR A 291 23.20 1.75 -6.91
N ASN A 292 23.03 0.42 -6.95
CA ASN A 292 21.71 -0.21 -6.89
C ASN A 292 21.09 -0.15 -5.49
N TYR A 293 21.88 -0.38 -4.44
CA TYR A 293 21.40 -0.32 -3.06
C TYR A 293 21.04 1.11 -2.66
N THR A 294 21.80 2.10 -3.12
CA THR A 294 21.45 3.52 -2.96
C THR A 294 20.07 3.81 -3.53
N TRP A 295 19.83 3.43 -4.79
CA TRP A 295 18.54 3.66 -5.44
C TRP A 295 17.38 2.99 -4.71
N LEU A 296 17.61 1.80 -4.16
CA LEU A 296 16.60 1.08 -3.39
C LEU A 296 16.25 1.78 -2.09
N VAL A 297 17.25 2.24 -1.32
CA VAL A 297 17.03 3.01 -0.09
C VAL A 297 16.22 4.28 -0.39
N LEU A 298 16.53 4.96 -1.51
CA LEU A 298 15.76 6.13 -1.97
C LEU A 298 14.29 5.77 -2.31
N MET A 299 14.03 4.59 -2.87
CA MET A 299 12.67 4.16 -3.20
C MET A 299 11.77 3.89 -1.99
N LEU A 300 12.32 3.66 -0.79
CA LEU A 300 11.52 3.40 0.42
C LEU A 300 10.59 4.57 0.78
N PRO A 301 11.08 5.80 1.01
CA PRO A 301 10.21 6.93 1.29
C PRO A 301 9.30 7.29 0.12
N PHE A 302 9.79 7.21 -1.12
CA PHE A 302 8.97 7.45 -2.29
C PHE A 302 7.82 6.44 -2.40
N GLY A 303 8.08 5.17 -2.12
CA GLY A 303 7.07 4.10 -2.14
C GLY A 303 5.98 4.32 -1.10
N MET A 304 6.31 4.90 0.05
CA MET A 304 5.34 5.22 1.10
C MET A 304 4.56 6.50 0.80
N ILE A 305 5.22 7.55 0.30
CA ILE A 305 4.65 8.90 0.19
C ILE A 305 4.21 9.20 -1.24
N GLY A 306 5.12 9.03 -2.21
CA GLY A 306 4.89 9.35 -3.62
C GLY A 306 3.82 8.46 -4.25
N VAL A 307 3.89 7.14 -4.00
CA VAL A 307 2.88 6.21 -4.51
C VAL A 307 1.52 6.49 -3.88
N THR A 308 1.42 6.77 -2.58
CA THR A 308 0.13 7.05 -1.94
C THR A 308 -0.52 8.32 -2.47
N VAL A 309 0.26 9.39 -2.68
CA VAL A 309 -0.27 10.61 -3.28
C VAL A 309 -0.74 10.32 -4.70
N LEU A 310 0.05 9.57 -5.47
CA LEU A 310 -0.33 9.18 -6.82
C LEU A 310 -1.62 8.33 -6.83
N THR A 311 -1.77 7.36 -5.93
CA THR A 311 -2.98 6.52 -5.83
C THR A 311 -4.23 7.33 -5.49
N VAL A 312 -4.12 8.34 -4.62
CA VAL A 312 -5.27 9.18 -4.22
C VAL A 312 -5.66 10.15 -5.33
N VAL A 313 -4.69 10.74 -6.03
CA VAL A 313 -4.95 11.77 -7.03
C VAL A 313 -5.27 11.15 -8.40
N MET A 314 -4.75 9.97 -8.72
CA MET A 314 -4.91 9.34 -10.04
C MET A 314 -6.37 9.16 -10.48
N PRO A 315 -7.32 8.64 -9.67
CA PRO A 315 -8.70 8.48 -10.11
C PRO A 315 -9.36 9.81 -10.49
N ARG A 316 -9.02 10.88 -9.77
CA ARG A 316 -9.52 12.24 -10.04
C ARG A 316 -8.92 12.82 -11.31
N LEU A 317 -7.58 12.77 -11.42
CA LEU A 317 -6.83 13.20 -12.60
C LEU A 317 -7.30 12.46 -13.85
N SER A 318 -7.50 11.15 -13.78
CA SER A 318 -7.93 10.34 -14.92
C SER A 318 -9.34 10.68 -15.37
N ARG A 319 -10.26 10.93 -14.43
CA ARG A 319 -11.65 11.30 -14.74
C ARG A 319 -11.73 12.70 -15.36
N ASN A 320 -11.04 13.66 -14.76
CA ASN A 320 -11.03 15.05 -15.22
C ASN A 320 -10.30 15.20 -16.56
N ALA A 321 -9.21 14.43 -16.77
CA ALA A 321 -8.51 14.40 -18.05
C ALA A 321 -9.33 13.72 -19.15
N ALA A 322 -10.08 12.65 -18.85
CA ALA A 322 -10.98 12.00 -19.81
C ALA A 322 -12.20 12.86 -20.15
N ALA A 323 -12.62 13.75 -19.24
CA ALA A 323 -13.69 14.72 -19.46
C ALA A 323 -13.22 16.02 -20.15
N ASP A 324 -11.94 16.12 -20.53
CA ASP A 324 -11.31 17.34 -21.06
C ASP A 324 -11.44 18.59 -20.15
N ASP A 325 -11.72 18.40 -18.86
CA ASP A 325 -11.81 19.47 -17.85
C ASP A 325 -10.40 19.92 -17.42
N THR A 326 -9.82 20.78 -18.24
CA THR A 326 -8.47 21.30 -18.07
C THR A 326 -8.28 22.10 -16.77
N PRO A 327 -9.22 22.99 -16.35
CA PRO A 327 -9.16 23.65 -15.05
C PRO A 327 -9.11 22.67 -13.86
N ALA A 328 -9.95 21.62 -13.86
CA ALA A 328 -9.95 20.63 -12.79
C ALA A 328 -8.65 19.80 -12.76
N VAL A 329 -8.12 19.44 -13.93
CA VAL A 329 -6.81 18.75 -14.05
C VAL A 329 -5.68 19.61 -13.48
N LEU A 330 -5.67 20.92 -13.76
CA LEU A 330 -4.66 21.85 -13.23
C LEU A 330 -4.77 21.98 -11.69
N ALA A 331 -5.99 22.04 -11.15
CA ALA A 331 -6.22 22.09 -9.70
C ALA A 331 -5.73 20.81 -9.01
N ASP A 332 -6.06 19.63 -9.55
CA ASP A 332 -5.62 18.34 -9.00
C ASP A 332 -4.11 18.16 -9.12
N LEU A 333 -3.50 18.56 -10.24
CA LEU A 333 -2.05 18.51 -10.45
C LEU A 333 -1.31 19.44 -9.48
N SER A 334 -1.82 20.65 -9.25
CA SER A 334 -1.25 21.60 -8.29
C SER A 334 -1.32 21.04 -6.87
N LEU A 335 -2.47 20.47 -6.48
CA LEU A 335 -2.64 19.80 -5.19
C LEU A 335 -1.66 18.63 -5.02
N ALA A 336 -1.58 17.74 -6.00
CA ALA A 336 -0.69 16.58 -5.97
C ALA A 336 0.78 16.98 -5.88
N THR A 337 1.18 17.96 -6.67
CA THR A 337 2.54 18.52 -6.65
C THR A 337 2.84 19.10 -5.28
N ARG A 338 1.95 19.91 -4.71
CA ARG A 338 2.11 20.51 -3.38
C ARG A 338 2.24 19.46 -2.29
N LEU A 339 1.35 18.47 -2.25
CA LEU A 339 1.38 17.38 -1.26
C LEU A 339 2.67 16.55 -1.38
N THR A 340 3.11 16.26 -2.60
CA THR A 340 4.35 15.53 -2.87
C THR A 340 5.57 16.33 -2.42
N MET A 341 5.62 17.63 -2.68
CA MET A 341 6.74 18.49 -2.29
C MET A 341 6.83 18.70 -0.78
N ILE A 342 5.71 18.97 -0.11
CA ILE A 342 5.66 19.18 1.34
C ILE A 342 6.18 17.97 2.12
N THR A 343 6.02 16.77 1.56
CA THR A 343 6.39 15.50 2.21
C THR A 343 7.76 14.98 1.78
N LEU A 344 8.11 15.07 0.49
CA LEU A 344 9.41 14.59 0.00
C LEU A 344 10.56 15.55 0.30
N ILE A 345 10.38 16.87 0.28
CA ILE A 345 11.50 17.83 0.51
C ILE A 345 12.13 17.64 1.90
N PRO A 346 11.35 17.54 3.01
CA PRO A 346 11.94 17.25 4.32
C PRO A 346 12.65 15.90 4.37
N THR A 347 12.09 14.90 3.70
CA THR A 347 12.67 13.56 3.62
C THR A 347 14.00 13.57 2.89
N VAL A 348 14.09 14.30 1.77
CA VAL A 348 15.34 14.52 1.03
C VAL A 348 16.38 15.18 1.92
N ALA A 349 16.03 16.26 2.63
CA ALA A 349 16.97 16.95 3.51
C ALA A 349 17.49 16.03 4.63
N PHE A 350 16.60 15.22 5.23
CA PHE A 350 17.00 14.23 6.23
C PHE A 350 17.95 13.18 5.64
N MET A 351 17.67 12.65 4.44
CA MET A 351 18.54 11.68 3.77
C MET A 351 19.86 12.29 3.31
N THR A 352 19.90 13.58 2.95
CA THR A 352 21.13 14.29 2.60
C THR A 352 22.04 14.44 3.81
N VAL A 353 21.52 14.81 4.98
CA VAL A 353 22.33 14.96 6.20
C VAL A 353 22.64 13.62 6.84
N GLY A 354 21.64 12.73 6.93
CA GLY A 354 21.73 11.42 7.55
C GLY A 354 22.34 10.34 6.67
N GLY A 355 22.63 10.60 5.39
CA GLY A 355 23.11 9.61 4.42
C GLY A 355 24.24 8.70 4.93
N PRO A 356 25.35 9.24 5.46
CA PRO A 356 26.42 8.43 6.06
C PRO A 356 25.94 7.50 7.17
N ALA A 357 25.11 8.02 8.08
CA ALA A 357 24.54 7.23 9.18
C ALA A 357 23.50 6.20 8.68
N ILE A 358 22.75 6.49 7.62
CA ILE A 358 21.85 5.52 6.96
C ILE A 358 22.66 4.37 6.36
N GLY A 359 23.76 4.68 5.66
CA GLY A 359 24.66 3.68 5.08
C GLY A 359 25.22 2.74 6.14
N SER A 360 25.82 3.28 7.20
CA SER A 360 26.37 2.50 8.31
C SER A 360 25.28 1.75 9.10
N ALA A 361 24.14 2.37 9.40
CA ALA A 361 23.07 1.72 10.18
C ALA A 361 22.44 0.51 9.47
N LEU A 362 22.39 0.53 8.14
CA LEU A 362 21.68 -0.48 7.34
C LEU A 362 22.62 -1.50 6.69
N PHE A 363 23.86 -1.13 6.38
CA PHE A 363 24.76 -1.96 5.57
C PHE A 363 26.13 -2.23 6.19
N ALA A 364 26.52 -1.59 7.31
CA ALA A 364 27.76 -1.94 8.00
C ALA A 364 27.59 -3.20 8.87
N TYR A 365 27.35 -4.34 8.21
CA TYR A 365 27.20 -5.64 8.86
C TYR A 365 27.96 -6.72 8.08
N GLY A 366 28.56 -7.66 8.80
CA GLY A 366 29.24 -8.81 8.23
C GLY A 366 30.35 -8.42 7.25
N ASN A 367 30.34 -9.03 6.07
CA ASN A 367 31.34 -8.87 5.03
C ASN A 367 31.18 -7.57 4.21
N PHE A 368 30.10 -6.81 4.44
CA PHE A 368 29.91 -5.49 3.84
C PHE A 368 30.52 -4.48 4.82
N GLY A 369 31.82 -4.22 4.67
CA GLY A 369 32.62 -3.46 5.63
C GLY A 369 32.17 -2.00 5.81
N ASP A 370 32.66 -1.37 6.88
CA ASP A 370 32.34 0.01 7.25
C ASP A 370 32.64 1.02 6.13
N VAL A 371 33.69 0.74 5.34
CA VAL A 371 34.15 1.60 4.25
C VAL A 371 33.12 1.65 3.12
N ASP A 372 32.72 0.49 2.58
CA ASP A 372 31.69 0.41 1.52
C ASP A 372 30.33 0.95 2.00
N ALA A 373 29.98 0.72 3.28
CA ALA A 373 28.79 1.29 3.89
C ALA A 373 28.86 2.82 4.00
N GLY A 374 30.04 3.38 4.25
CA GLY A 374 30.30 4.82 4.20
C GLY A 374 30.13 5.40 2.81
N TYR A 375 30.67 4.75 1.77
CA TYR A 375 30.51 5.16 0.37
C TYR A 375 29.05 5.05 -0.10
N LEU A 376 28.33 4.02 0.32
CA LEU A 376 26.88 3.90 0.13
C LEU A 376 26.14 5.06 0.80
N GLY A 377 26.53 5.42 2.03
CA GLY A 377 25.95 6.55 2.74
C GLY A 377 26.20 7.90 2.04
N ALA A 378 27.40 8.09 1.48
CA ALA A 378 27.72 9.26 0.66
C ALA A 378 26.89 9.28 -0.64
N ALA A 379 26.70 8.12 -1.27
CA ALA A 379 25.84 7.98 -2.45
C ALA A 379 24.38 8.33 -2.14
N ILE A 380 23.85 7.91 -0.99
CA ILE A 380 22.52 8.30 -0.51
C ILE A 380 22.44 9.81 -0.33
N ALA A 381 23.42 10.41 0.35
CA ALA A 381 23.43 11.84 0.63
C ALA A 381 23.39 12.68 -0.65
N LEU A 382 24.21 12.31 -1.63
CA LEU A 382 24.36 13.01 -2.91
C LEU A 382 23.16 12.78 -3.85
N SER A 383 22.52 11.62 -3.76
CA SER A 383 21.44 11.20 -4.67
C SER A 383 20.03 11.46 -4.14
N ALA A 384 19.88 11.78 -2.85
CA ALA A 384 18.58 11.97 -2.21
C ALA A 384 17.67 12.95 -2.94
N PHE A 385 18.22 14.05 -3.47
CA PHE A 385 17.43 15.05 -4.18
C PHE A 385 16.67 14.49 -5.40
N THR A 386 17.13 13.37 -5.98
CA THR A 386 16.49 12.69 -7.13
C THR A 386 15.02 12.37 -6.88
N LEU A 387 14.62 12.16 -5.62
CA LEU A 387 13.24 11.80 -5.27
C LEU A 387 12.22 12.86 -5.69
N ILE A 388 12.60 14.14 -5.60
CA ILE A 388 11.75 15.28 -5.96
C ILE A 388 11.41 15.27 -7.46
N PRO A 389 12.39 15.39 -8.37
CA PRO A 389 12.10 15.40 -9.80
C PRO A 389 11.57 14.05 -10.29
N TYR A 390 11.99 12.94 -9.70
CA TYR A 390 11.43 11.62 -10.03
C TYR A 390 9.91 11.56 -9.79
N ALA A 391 9.45 12.03 -8.63
CA ALA A 391 8.03 12.05 -8.30
C ALA A 391 7.25 13.00 -9.22
N LEU A 392 7.82 14.16 -9.56
CA LEU A 392 7.20 15.12 -10.47
C LEU A 392 7.06 14.57 -11.90
N VAL A 393 8.10 13.92 -12.44
CA VAL A 393 8.02 13.25 -13.74
C VAL A 393 6.92 12.20 -13.74
N LEU A 394 6.82 11.38 -12.69
CA LEU A 394 5.75 10.38 -12.60
C LEU A 394 4.35 10.99 -12.59
N LEU A 395 4.14 12.11 -11.88
CA LEU A 395 2.87 12.84 -11.94
C LEU A 395 2.58 13.39 -13.34
N GLN A 396 3.59 13.96 -14.01
CA GLN A 396 3.45 14.49 -15.38
C GLN A 396 3.10 13.39 -16.38
N LEU A 397 3.80 12.24 -16.32
CA LEU A 397 3.54 11.10 -17.19
C LEU A 397 2.09 10.59 -17.10
N ARG A 398 1.51 10.64 -15.90
CA ARG A 398 0.14 10.16 -15.67
C ARG A 398 -0.90 11.03 -16.37
N VAL A 399 -0.68 12.33 -16.50
CA VAL A 399 -1.56 13.21 -17.27
C VAL A 399 -1.54 12.85 -18.75
N PHE A 400 -0.35 12.61 -19.33
CA PHE A 400 -0.24 12.22 -20.75
C PHE A 400 -0.83 10.84 -21.04
N TYR A 401 -0.67 9.88 -20.12
CA TYR A 401 -1.30 8.57 -20.24
C TYR A 401 -2.82 8.64 -20.14
N ALA A 402 -3.36 9.47 -19.24
CA ALA A 402 -4.81 9.67 -19.12
C ALA A 402 -5.44 10.33 -20.36
N ARG A 403 -4.63 11.07 -21.14
CA ARG A 403 -5.05 11.69 -22.42
C ARG A 403 -4.71 10.85 -23.65
N GLU A 404 -4.33 9.59 -23.48
CA GLU A 404 -3.96 8.66 -24.57
C GLU A 404 -2.83 9.19 -25.48
N GLN A 405 -1.85 9.91 -24.92
CA GLN A 405 -0.70 10.45 -25.66
C GLN A 405 0.61 9.72 -25.31
N PRO A 406 0.85 8.49 -25.81
CA PRO A 406 1.99 7.66 -25.40
C PRO A 406 3.34 8.12 -25.98
N TRP A 407 3.35 8.91 -27.05
CA TRP A 407 4.58 9.38 -27.70
C TRP A 407 5.23 10.56 -26.95
N THR A 408 4.43 11.38 -26.26
CA THR A 408 4.92 12.55 -25.52
C THR A 408 5.88 12.17 -24.37
N PRO A 409 5.58 11.14 -23.56
CA PRO A 409 6.52 10.53 -22.60
C PRO A 409 7.89 10.16 -23.17
N ILE A 410 7.98 9.77 -24.45
CA ILE A 410 9.24 9.36 -25.08
C ILE A 410 10.21 10.53 -25.13
N THR A 411 9.73 11.73 -25.47
CA THR A 411 10.57 12.93 -25.46
C THR A 411 11.15 13.21 -24.07
N ILE A 412 10.34 13.01 -23.02
CA ILE A 412 10.77 13.21 -21.63
C ILE A 412 11.86 12.20 -21.25
N ILE A 413 11.68 10.91 -21.54
CA ILE A 413 12.68 9.87 -21.18
C ILE A 413 13.97 10.00 -22.00
N VAL A 414 13.91 10.47 -23.25
CA VAL A 414 15.11 10.77 -24.05
C VAL A 414 15.94 11.86 -23.39
N VAL A 415 15.32 12.95 -22.93
CA VAL A 415 16.02 14.03 -22.22
C VAL A 415 16.61 13.51 -20.90
N ILE A 416 15.83 12.78 -20.11
CA ILE A 416 16.30 12.19 -18.85
C ILE A 416 17.52 11.31 -19.09
N THR A 417 17.43 10.42 -20.06
CA THR A 417 18.49 9.44 -20.37
C THR A 417 19.72 10.13 -20.96
N GLY A 418 19.54 11.12 -21.84
CA GLY A 418 20.65 11.88 -22.42
C GLY A 418 21.46 12.65 -21.38
N VAL A 419 20.78 13.39 -20.49
CA VAL A 419 21.44 14.11 -19.38
C VAL A 419 22.05 13.14 -18.38
N LYS A 420 21.36 12.04 -18.06
CA LYS A 420 21.91 10.98 -17.21
C LYS A 420 23.21 10.42 -17.80
N ILE A 421 23.22 10.04 -19.08
CA ILE A 421 24.41 9.48 -19.74
C ILE A 421 25.55 10.49 -19.74
N LEU A 422 25.28 11.75 -20.10
CA LEU A 422 26.29 12.81 -20.10
C LEU A 422 26.89 13.02 -18.70
N GLY A 423 26.04 13.13 -17.67
CA GLY A 423 26.49 13.25 -16.28
C GLY A 423 27.26 12.01 -15.80
N SER A 424 26.85 10.82 -16.24
CA SER A 424 27.53 9.55 -15.90
C SER A 424 28.93 9.50 -16.50
N LEU A 425 29.10 9.94 -17.75
CA LEU A 425 30.40 10.00 -18.43
C LEU A 425 31.34 11.05 -17.81
N LEU A 426 30.78 12.12 -17.26
CA LEU A 426 31.54 13.15 -16.53
C LEU A 426 31.93 12.70 -15.12
N ALA A 427 31.18 11.80 -14.49
CA ALA A 427 31.38 11.41 -13.10
C ALA A 427 32.82 10.94 -12.76
N PRO A 428 33.47 10.05 -13.55
CA PRO A 428 34.86 9.65 -13.30
C PRO A 428 35.89 10.78 -13.42
N HIS A 429 35.56 11.87 -14.11
CA HIS A 429 36.46 13.02 -14.30
C HIS A 429 36.30 14.08 -13.21
N ILE A 430 35.20 14.04 -12.43
CA ILE A 430 34.89 15.02 -11.40
C ILE A 430 35.51 14.62 -10.04
N THR A 431 35.62 13.33 -9.76
CA THR A 431 36.19 12.81 -8.50
C THR A 431 37.51 12.09 -8.75
N GLY A 432 38.50 12.38 -7.91
CA GLY A 432 39.76 11.62 -7.88
C GLY A 432 39.65 10.28 -7.15
N ASP A 433 38.60 10.06 -6.36
CA ASP A 433 38.31 8.79 -5.69
C ASP A 433 37.38 7.92 -6.56
N PRO A 434 37.84 6.75 -7.05
CA PRO A 434 37.04 5.84 -7.86
C PRO A 434 35.80 5.27 -7.14
N GLN A 435 35.83 5.14 -5.81
CA GLN A 435 34.73 4.55 -5.04
C GLN A 435 33.53 5.51 -4.93
N LEU A 436 33.78 6.83 -5.01
CA LEU A 436 32.73 7.85 -5.04
C LEU A 436 32.03 7.96 -6.40
N VAL A 437 32.55 7.36 -7.47
CA VAL A 437 31.93 7.44 -8.81
C VAL A 437 30.49 6.93 -8.78
N ALA A 438 30.18 5.91 -7.98
CA ALA A 438 28.81 5.40 -7.81
C ALA A 438 27.86 6.44 -7.18
N ALA A 439 28.37 7.30 -6.28
CA ALA A 439 27.59 8.41 -5.71
C ALA A 439 27.27 9.46 -6.78
N TYR A 440 28.27 9.86 -7.57
CA TYR A 440 28.08 10.82 -8.66
C TYR A 440 27.19 10.27 -9.79
N LEU A 441 27.17 8.96 -10.01
CA LEU A 441 26.24 8.32 -10.92
C LEU A 441 24.78 8.47 -10.45
N GLY A 442 24.54 8.37 -9.15
CA GLY A 442 23.24 8.66 -8.55
C GLY A 442 22.85 10.14 -8.68
N LEU A 443 23.80 11.07 -8.54
CA LEU A 443 23.59 12.49 -8.84
C LEU A 443 23.25 12.73 -10.31
N ALA A 444 23.98 12.10 -11.25
CA ALA A 444 23.70 12.19 -12.68
C ALA A 444 22.29 11.70 -13.03
N ASN A 445 21.84 10.63 -12.37
CA ASN A 445 20.46 10.15 -12.47
C ASN A 445 19.45 11.20 -11.99
N GLY A 446 19.72 11.86 -10.86
CA GLY A 446 18.91 12.97 -10.34
C GLY A 446 18.84 14.18 -11.27
N LEU A 447 19.97 14.58 -11.86
CA LEU A 447 20.03 15.65 -12.85
C LEU A 447 19.25 15.29 -14.12
N GLY A 448 19.29 14.02 -14.54
CA GLY A 448 18.47 13.50 -15.62
C GLY A 448 16.98 13.70 -15.34
N PHE A 449 16.48 13.25 -14.19
CA PHE A 449 15.09 13.44 -13.81
C PHE A 449 14.72 14.93 -13.65
N LEU A 450 15.63 15.77 -13.18
CA LEU A 450 15.40 17.21 -13.07
C LEU A 450 15.21 17.85 -14.45
N ALA A 451 16.06 17.52 -15.42
CA ALA A 451 15.90 17.96 -16.80
C ALA A 451 14.58 17.45 -17.40
N GLY A 452 14.23 16.20 -17.14
CA GLY A 452 12.93 15.62 -17.52
C GLY A 452 11.75 16.36 -16.91
N THR A 453 11.83 16.76 -15.64
CA THR A 453 10.79 17.52 -14.95
C THR A 453 10.59 18.89 -15.58
N ILE A 454 11.69 19.58 -15.92
CA ILE A 454 11.68 20.90 -16.56
C ILE A 454 11.06 20.79 -17.95
N VAL A 455 11.53 19.86 -18.79
CA VAL A 455 10.99 19.65 -20.14
C VAL A 455 9.53 19.19 -20.07
N GLY A 456 9.20 18.27 -19.18
CA GLY A 456 7.84 17.80 -18.93
C GLY A 456 6.92 18.93 -18.48
N TYR A 457 7.40 19.87 -17.65
CA TYR A 457 6.65 21.07 -17.27
C TYR A 457 6.34 21.95 -18.49
N TYR A 458 7.32 22.20 -19.36
CA TYR A 458 7.09 23.01 -20.58
C TYR A 458 6.14 22.33 -21.57
N ILE A 459 6.30 21.03 -21.78
CA ILE A 459 5.41 20.24 -22.66
C ILE A 459 3.98 20.26 -22.09
N LEU A 460 3.84 20.05 -20.78
CA LEU A 460 2.54 20.03 -20.12
C LEU A 460 1.88 21.41 -20.12
N ARG A 461 2.67 22.49 -19.96
CA ARG A 461 2.21 23.87 -20.12
C ARG A 461 1.65 24.14 -21.51
N ARG A 462 2.34 23.65 -22.54
CA ARG A 462 1.92 23.81 -23.93
C ARG A 462 0.68 22.98 -24.25
N ALA A 463 0.55 21.80 -23.65
CA ALA A 463 -0.59 20.91 -23.83
C ALA A 463 -1.85 21.40 -23.11
N LEU A 464 -1.73 21.88 -21.86
CA LEU A 464 -2.88 22.30 -21.03
C LEU A 464 -3.23 23.79 -21.16
N ARG A 465 -2.35 24.64 -21.71
CA ARG A 465 -2.58 26.09 -21.92
C ARG A 465 -3.32 26.80 -20.75
N PRO A 466 -2.76 26.82 -19.53
CA PRO A 466 -3.42 27.41 -18.37
C PRO A 466 -3.70 28.91 -18.55
N ASP A 467 -4.88 29.38 -18.12
CA ASP A 467 -5.34 30.78 -18.28
C ASP A 467 -4.39 31.82 -17.66
N GLY A 468 -3.74 31.47 -16.55
CA GLY A 468 -2.73 32.32 -15.87
C GLY A 468 -1.28 32.10 -16.35
N GLY A 469 -1.07 31.25 -17.36
CA GLY A 469 0.25 30.97 -17.93
C GLY A 469 1.19 30.16 -17.03
N GLN A 470 0.84 29.79 -15.79
CA GLN A 470 1.63 28.95 -14.88
C GLN A 470 0.81 27.71 -14.47
N LEU A 471 1.45 26.53 -14.36
CA LEU A 471 0.75 25.32 -13.87
C LEU A 471 0.63 25.26 -12.35
N ILE A 472 1.49 25.98 -11.65
CA ILE A 472 1.55 26.04 -10.18
C ILE A 472 1.27 27.48 -9.81
N GLY A 473 0.28 27.71 -8.94
CA GLY A 473 -0.04 29.06 -8.49
C GLY A 473 1.04 29.64 -7.58
N VAL A 474 0.98 30.96 -7.39
CA VAL A 474 1.93 31.72 -6.56
C VAL A 474 1.93 31.24 -5.10
N GLY A 475 0.77 30.81 -4.59
CA GLY A 475 0.62 30.28 -3.24
C GLY A 475 1.34 28.93 -3.06
N GLU A 476 1.27 28.06 -4.05
CA GLU A 476 1.95 26.77 -4.04
C GLU A 476 3.45 26.94 -4.23
N ALA A 477 3.89 27.81 -5.13
CA ALA A 477 5.30 28.15 -5.30
C ALA A 477 5.91 28.71 -4.00
N ARG A 478 5.19 29.60 -3.30
CA ARG A 478 5.59 30.08 -1.97
C ARG A 478 5.70 28.94 -0.97
N THR A 479 4.73 28.02 -0.95
CA THR A 479 4.72 26.88 -0.01
C THR A 479 5.90 25.94 -0.26
N VAL A 480 6.18 25.64 -1.53
CA VAL A 480 7.35 24.85 -1.93
C VAL A 480 8.63 25.57 -1.52
N LEU A 481 8.78 26.86 -1.84
CA LEU A 481 9.97 27.64 -1.51
C LEU A 481 10.23 27.72 0.01
N VAL A 482 9.17 27.95 0.78
CA VAL A 482 9.22 27.93 2.26
C VAL A 482 9.65 26.56 2.75
N THR A 483 9.11 25.48 2.19
CA THR A 483 9.46 24.11 2.60
C THR A 483 10.92 23.79 2.27
N VAL A 484 11.40 24.22 1.10
CA VAL A 484 12.83 24.11 0.73
C VAL A 484 13.69 24.88 1.72
N ALA A 485 13.39 26.16 1.98
CA ALA A 485 14.15 26.98 2.92
C ALA A 485 14.15 26.39 4.34
N ALA A 486 12.99 25.91 4.82
CA ALA A 486 12.86 25.24 6.10
C ALA A 486 13.70 23.96 6.18
N SER A 487 13.69 23.15 5.12
CA SER A 487 14.41 21.88 5.07
C SER A 487 15.92 22.09 4.95
N LEU A 488 16.36 23.11 4.20
CA LEU A 488 17.75 23.53 4.14
C LEU A 488 18.24 24.07 5.49
N LEU A 489 17.44 24.90 6.16
CA LEU A 489 17.78 25.41 7.49
C LEU A 489 17.85 24.29 8.53
N ALA A 490 16.85 23.40 8.56
CA ALA A 490 16.82 22.25 9.45
C ALA A 490 18.00 21.30 9.17
N GLY A 491 18.29 21.04 7.90
CA GLY A 491 19.42 20.22 7.49
C GLY A 491 20.77 20.83 7.87
N LEU A 492 20.95 22.14 7.65
CA LEU A 492 22.15 22.86 8.04
C LEU A 492 22.37 22.83 9.56
N LEU A 493 21.33 23.14 10.34
CA LEU A 493 21.41 23.11 11.80
C LEU A 493 21.67 21.70 12.33
N ALA A 494 21.05 20.69 11.74
CA ALA A 494 21.30 19.29 12.08
C ALA A 494 22.74 18.87 11.73
N HIS A 495 23.26 19.29 10.57
CA HIS A 495 24.65 19.02 10.18
C HIS A 495 25.66 19.71 11.11
N VAL A 496 25.38 20.96 11.51
CA VAL A 496 26.21 21.68 12.48
C VAL A 496 26.16 21.00 13.86
N ALA A 497 24.97 20.60 14.32
CA ALA A 497 24.82 19.88 15.58
C ALA A 497 25.54 18.51 15.56
N ASP A 498 25.46 17.79 14.44
CA ASP A 498 26.15 16.52 14.22
C ASP A 498 27.67 16.65 14.37
N ARG A 499 28.25 17.72 13.82
CA ARG A 499 29.68 18.05 13.94
C ARG A 499 30.05 18.52 15.34
N LEU A 500 29.26 19.40 15.96
CA LEU A 500 29.56 19.98 17.27
C LEU A 500 29.43 18.97 18.42
N LEU A 501 28.43 18.08 18.35
CA LEU A 501 28.20 17.05 19.35
C LEU A 501 29.08 15.80 19.13
N GLY A 502 29.91 15.78 18.07
CA GLY A 502 30.74 14.63 17.75
C GLY A 502 29.94 13.35 17.49
N LEU A 503 28.72 13.43 16.96
CA LEU A 503 27.83 12.26 16.82
C LEU A 503 28.41 11.17 15.90
N SER A 504 29.39 11.51 15.07
CA SER A 504 30.18 10.53 14.32
C SER A 504 30.93 9.54 15.22
N GLU A 505 31.31 9.94 16.44
CA GLU A 505 31.96 9.04 17.40
C GLU A 505 31.02 7.96 17.91
N LEU A 506 29.72 8.23 18.00
CA LEU A 506 28.72 7.20 18.32
C LEU A 506 28.75 6.10 17.25
N THR A 507 28.84 6.50 15.98
CA THR A 507 28.97 5.56 14.86
C THR A 507 30.29 4.78 14.93
N ALA A 508 31.39 5.43 15.29
CA ALA A 508 32.71 4.79 15.40
C ALA A 508 32.80 3.78 16.57
N HIS A 509 32.21 4.09 17.73
CA HIS A 509 32.32 3.25 18.94
C HIS A 509 31.25 2.17 19.05
N ALA A 510 30.02 2.44 18.59
CA ALA A 510 28.87 1.54 18.72
C ALA A 510 28.35 1.02 17.37
N GLY A 511 29.11 1.20 16.28
CA GLY A 511 28.82 0.70 14.95
C GLY A 511 27.43 1.08 14.43
N SER A 512 26.66 0.08 14.00
CA SER A 512 25.31 0.25 13.45
C SER A 512 24.29 0.74 14.49
N VAL A 513 24.40 0.33 15.76
CA VAL A 513 23.54 0.82 16.85
C VAL A 513 23.80 2.29 17.13
N GLY A 514 25.07 2.70 17.13
CA GLY A 514 25.46 4.10 17.23
C GLY A 514 24.97 4.95 16.06
N SER A 515 24.92 4.37 14.86
CA SER A 515 24.36 5.01 13.66
C SER A 515 22.85 5.22 13.76
N LEU A 516 22.09 4.25 14.31
CA LEU A 516 20.65 4.39 14.57
C LEU A 516 20.36 5.48 15.62
N LEU A 517 21.19 5.56 16.65
CA LEU A 517 21.07 6.60 17.68
C LEU A 517 21.37 7.98 17.10
N ARG A 518 22.42 8.12 16.29
CA ARG A 518 22.73 9.34 15.53
C ARG A 518 21.57 9.78 14.64
N LEU A 519 20.95 8.86 13.88
CA LEU A 519 19.76 9.16 13.07
C LEU A 519 18.57 9.61 13.91
N SER A 520 18.37 9.00 15.08
CA SER A 520 17.30 9.37 16.01
C SER A 520 17.50 10.79 16.55
N VAL A 521 18.73 11.16 16.90
CA VAL A 521 19.10 12.52 17.32
C VAL A 521 18.90 13.52 16.19
N LEU A 522 19.35 13.21 14.96
CA LEU A 522 19.13 14.06 13.79
C LEU A 522 17.63 14.28 13.52
N ALA A 523 16.82 13.24 13.61
CA ALA A 523 15.36 13.35 13.45
C ALA A 523 14.74 14.21 14.55
N LEU A 524 15.17 14.05 15.81
CA LEU A 524 14.70 14.83 16.95
C LEU A 524 15.05 16.32 16.84
N ILE A 525 16.15 16.66 16.15
CA ILE A 525 16.54 18.06 15.86
C ILE A 525 15.76 18.60 14.66
N MET A 526 15.70 17.86 13.55
CA MET A 526 15.10 18.33 12.30
C MET A 526 13.57 18.48 12.39
N LEU A 527 12.86 17.53 13.00
CA LEU A 527 11.39 17.54 13.03
C LEU A 527 10.80 18.79 13.73
N PRO A 528 11.27 19.21 14.91
CA PRO A 528 10.78 20.44 15.56
C PRO A 528 11.09 21.69 14.75
N ILE A 529 12.28 21.79 14.16
CA ILE A 529 12.65 22.96 13.33
C ILE A 529 11.74 23.04 12.10
N LEU A 530 11.55 21.91 11.41
CA LEU A 530 10.67 21.83 10.25
C LEU A 530 9.23 22.20 10.61
N ALA A 531 8.71 21.67 11.72
CA ALA A 531 7.39 22.00 12.23
C ALA A 531 7.28 23.49 12.60
N ALA A 532 8.26 24.04 13.31
CA ALA A 532 8.26 25.45 13.71
C ALA A 532 8.27 26.40 12.51
N VAL A 533 9.16 26.18 11.54
CA VAL A 533 9.29 27.06 10.36
C VAL A 533 8.05 26.97 9.47
N THR A 534 7.53 25.76 9.22
CA THR A 534 6.33 25.58 8.37
C THR A 534 5.05 26.12 9.04
N LEU A 535 4.93 25.99 10.37
CA LEU A 535 3.83 26.59 11.13
C LEU A 535 3.92 28.12 11.18
N CYS A 536 5.13 28.68 11.40
CA CYS A 536 5.37 30.12 11.37
C CYS A 536 5.07 30.72 9.99
N ALA A 537 5.45 30.02 8.92
CA ALA A 537 5.14 30.41 7.55
C ALA A 537 3.67 30.22 7.15
N ARG A 538 2.84 29.70 8.07
CA ARG A 538 1.39 29.54 7.92
C ARG A 538 0.99 28.57 6.81
N VAL A 539 1.80 27.53 6.57
CA VAL A 539 1.48 26.48 5.59
C VAL A 539 0.17 25.79 6.02
N PRO A 540 -0.88 25.77 5.16
CA PRO A 540 -2.19 25.20 5.50
C PRO A 540 -2.11 23.75 5.99
N GLU A 541 -1.29 22.94 5.33
CA GLU A 541 -1.11 21.52 5.61
C GLU A 541 -0.45 21.27 6.97
N ALA A 542 0.54 22.09 7.35
CA ALA A 542 1.20 21.99 8.65
C ALA A 542 0.25 22.32 9.81
N ARG A 543 -0.65 23.29 9.60
CA ARG A 543 -1.70 23.64 10.57
C ARG A 543 -2.73 22.52 10.71
N ALA A 544 -3.20 21.98 9.59
CA ALA A 544 -4.11 20.83 9.61
C ALA A 544 -3.52 19.62 10.36
N ALA A 545 -2.23 19.34 10.16
CA ALA A 545 -1.53 18.28 10.89
C ALA A 545 -1.45 18.58 12.40
N LEU A 546 -1.15 19.82 12.80
CA LEU A 546 -1.09 20.23 14.20
C LEU A 546 -2.46 20.13 14.88
N ASP A 547 -3.53 20.52 14.20
CA ASP A 547 -4.90 20.46 14.72
C ASP A 547 -5.36 19.01 14.92
N ALA A 548 -5.02 18.11 13.98
CA ALA A 548 -5.26 16.67 14.11
C ALA A 548 -4.51 16.07 15.32
N VAL A 549 -3.23 16.43 15.51
CA VAL A 549 -2.43 15.97 16.66
C VAL A 549 -2.98 16.51 17.97
N ARG A 550 -3.37 17.79 18.03
CA ARG A 550 -3.97 18.40 19.22
C ARG A 550 -5.29 17.73 19.60
N ALA A 551 -6.14 17.39 18.62
CA ALA A 551 -7.36 16.64 18.85
C ALA A 551 -7.08 15.23 19.42
N ARG A 552 -6.03 14.56 18.95
CA ARG A 552 -5.59 13.23 19.41
C ARG A 552 -4.99 13.23 20.82
N ILE A 553 -4.24 14.28 21.18
CA ILE A 553 -3.61 14.41 22.51
C ILE A 553 -4.63 14.85 23.56
N ARG A 554 -5.55 15.76 23.21
CA ARG A 554 -6.62 16.23 24.09
C ARG A 554 -7.60 15.11 24.45
N SER A 555 -7.87 14.18 23.52
CA SER A 555 -8.66 12.97 23.80
C SER A 555 -7.94 11.93 24.67
N ARG A 556 -6.61 11.98 24.78
CA ARG A 556 -5.80 11.07 25.63
C ARG A 556 -5.60 11.59 27.06
N ARG A 557 -5.46 12.91 27.26
CA ARG A 557 -5.32 13.51 28.61
C ARG A 557 -6.56 13.38 29.49
N LEU A 558 -7.74 13.17 28.91
CA LEU A 558 -8.98 12.93 29.65
C LEU A 558 -9.13 11.46 30.14
N LYS A 559 -8.19 10.56 29.83
CA LYS A 559 -8.31 9.12 30.13
C LYS A 559 -7.26 8.55 31.11
N THR A 560 -6.44 9.37 31.74
CA THR A 560 -5.43 8.88 32.70
C THR A 560 -5.36 9.74 33.94
N GLY A 561 -6.10 9.32 34.96
CA GLY A 561 -5.92 9.66 36.35
C GLY A 561 -6.72 8.66 37.20
N PRO A 562 -6.08 7.75 37.95
CA PRO A 562 -6.79 6.93 38.93
C PRO A 562 -7.07 7.83 40.14
N GLN A 563 -8.29 8.36 40.24
CA GLN A 563 -8.74 8.95 41.50
C GLN A 563 -9.27 7.84 42.39
N THR A 564 -8.38 7.37 43.27
CA THR A 564 -8.72 6.59 44.46
C THR A 564 -9.69 7.42 45.30
N GLN A 565 -10.93 6.96 45.40
CA GLN A 565 -11.92 7.50 46.32
C GLN A 565 -11.47 7.24 47.75
N ASN A 566 -10.98 8.27 48.44
CA ASN A 566 -11.06 8.31 49.89
C ASN A 566 -12.37 8.98 50.25
N VAL A 567 -13.29 8.15 50.73
CA VAL A 567 -14.51 8.53 51.41
C VAL A 567 -14.12 9.30 52.66
N LEU A 568 -14.44 10.59 52.69
CA LEU A 568 -14.61 11.33 53.93
C LEU A 568 -15.95 12.04 53.85
N ASP A 569 -16.84 11.61 54.74
CA ASP A 569 -18.08 12.26 55.09
C ASP A 569 -17.88 13.76 55.30
N GLN A 570 -18.59 14.57 54.52
CA GLN A 570 -19.07 15.85 55.02
C GLN A 570 -20.30 16.29 54.25
N SER A 571 -21.44 16.08 54.92
CA SER A 571 -22.72 16.72 54.64
C SER A 571 -22.56 18.22 54.45
N SER A 572 -22.88 18.75 53.27
CA SER A 572 -23.19 20.18 53.09
C SER A 572 -24.13 20.37 51.91
N ARG A 573 -25.15 21.17 52.16
CA ARG A 573 -26.41 21.33 51.43
C ARG A 573 -26.22 21.92 50.01
N PRO A 574 -27.15 21.69 49.06
CA PRO A 574 -27.11 22.34 47.76
C PRO A 574 -27.47 23.83 47.90
N GLY A 575 -26.50 24.71 47.64
CA GLY A 575 -26.75 26.12 47.35
C GLY A 575 -27.09 26.30 45.86
N PRO A 576 -27.95 27.27 45.48
CA PRO A 576 -28.40 27.43 44.11
C PRO A 576 -27.31 28.08 43.24
N VAL A 577 -27.08 27.49 42.07
CA VAL A 577 -26.12 27.95 41.06
C VAL A 577 -26.75 29.07 40.22
N THR A 578 -26.14 30.24 40.23
CA THR A 578 -26.52 31.42 39.44
C THR A 578 -25.95 31.35 38.02
N TYR A 579 -26.77 31.57 36.99
CA TYR A 579 -26.33 31.84 35.62
C TYR A 579 -25.84 33.29 35.49
N PRO A 580 -24.73 33.57 34.78
CA PRO A 580 -24.40 34.94 34.39
C PRO A 580 -25.14 35.30 33.08
N GLU A 581 -26.13 36.19 33.19
CA GLU A 581 -26.77 36.84 32.06
C GLU A 581 -25.83 37.85 31.35
N ARG A 582 -26.08 37.99 30.04
CA ARG A 582 -25.44 38.91 29.10
C ARG A 582 -25.49 40.37 29.58
N ARG A 583 -24.33 41.03 29.60
CA ARG A 583 -24.24 42.50 29.74
C ARG A 583 -24.34 43.17 28.37
N ARG A 584 -25.46 43.87 28.11
CA ARG A 584 -25.51 45.00 27.17
C ARG A 584 -25.08 46.27 27.91
N LEU A 585 -24.39 47.16 27.20
CA LEU A 585 -23.91 48.47 27.65
C LEU A 585 -25.05 49.50 27.79
N ALA A 586 -25.03 50.31 28.86
CA ALA A 586 -25.55 51.70 28.94
C ALA A 586 -25.25 52.35 30.33
N PRO A 587 -25.24 53.70 30.46
CA PRO A 587 -24.32 54.50 31.30
C PRO A 587 -24.82 54.80 32.75
N PRO A 588 -24.09 55.58 33.60
CA PRO A 588 -24.03 55.29 35.03
C PRO A 588 -24.87 56.21 35.96
N ARG A 589 -24.99 55.72 37.20
CA ARG A 589 -25.27 56.37 38.52
C ARG A 589 -26.73 56.60 38.95
N GLY A 590 -27.06 56.02 40.11
CA GLY A 590 -28.17 56.43 40.99
C GLY A 590 -28.54 55.31 41.97
N LYS A 591 -28.68 55.63 43.27
CA LYS A 591 -28.73 54.70 44.42
C LYS A 591 -30.09 54.03 44.65
N SER A 592 -30.04 52.76 45.06
CA SER A 592 -30.77 52.07 46.15
C SER A 592 -32.31 52.12 46.24
N VAL A 593 -32.94 50.94 46.40
CA VAL A 593 -33.76 50.45 47.56
C VAL A 593 -34.73 49.34 47.06
N VAL A 594 -34.44 48.05 47.32
CA VAL A 594 -35.05 47.09 48.30
C VAL A 594 -36.58 46.96 48.28
N HIS A 595 -37.13 45.79 47.86
CA HIS A 595 -37.93 44.88 48.70
C HIS A 595 -38.40 43.60 47.97
N GLU A 596 -38.75 42.62 48.79
CA GLU A 596 -38.67 41.17 48.64
C GLU A 596 -40.10 40.54 48.53
N PRO A 597 -40.36 39.25 48.85
CA PRO A 597 -40.82 38.21 47.91
C PRO A 597 -42.22 37.66 48.23
N ILE A 598 -42.65 36.51 47.64
CA ILE A 598 -43.24 35.33 48.35
C ILE A 598 -43.75 34.23 47.37
N ARG A 599 -43.26 32.99 47.63
CA ARG A 599 -43.82 31.60 47.53
C ARG A 599 -44.98 31.25 46.56
N ARG A 600 -44.86 30.08 45.90
CA ARG A 600 -45.41 28.76 46.36
C ARG A 600 -45.13 27.60 45.38
N ARG A 601 -45.14 26.39 45.95
CA ARG A 601 -45.07 25.04 45.34
C ARG A 601 -46.34 24.67 44.53
N PRO A 602 -46.27 23.60 43.70
CA PRO A 602 -47.30 23.13 42.75
C PRO A 602 -48.04 21.88 43.30
N PRO A 603 -48.70 21.02 42.48
CA PRO A 603 -49.59 21.22 41.31
C PRO A 603 -50.97 20.55 41.57
N GLU A 604 -51.94 20.62 40.64
CA GLU A 604 -52.74 19.48 40.16
C GLU A 604 -53.91 19.88 39.25
N GLN A 605 -54.35 18.86 38.51
CA GLN A 605 -55.32 18.78 37.41
C GLN A 605 -56.64 19.54 37.60
N VAL A 606 -57.33 19.87 36.50
CA VAL A 606 -58.72 19.45 36.20
C VAL A 606 -59.21 20.04 34.87
N ALA A 607 -60.14 19.29 34.30
CA ALA A 607 -60.74 19.34 32.98
C ALA A 607 -61.75 20.47 32.71
N ARG A 608 -62.17 20.49 31.43
CA ARG A 608 -63.50 20.78 30.87
C ARG A 608 -64.02 22.23 30.78
N ALA A 609 -64.45 22.50 29.55
CA ALA A 609 -65.70 23.12 29.13
C ALA A 609 -65.86 24.66 29.22
N GLY A 610 -66.18 25.23 28.05
CA GLY A 610 -67.42 25.98 27.87
C GLY A 610 -67.36 27.50 27.90
N ARG A 611 -67.60 28.09 26.71
CA ARG A 611 -68.29 29.37 26.43
C ARG A 611 -67.86 30.63 27.21
N ALA A 612 -67.49 31.69 26.46
CA ALA A 612 -68.38 32.83 26.16
C ALA A 612 -67.62 34.04 25.56
N LYS A 613 -68.29 34.67 24.56
CA LYS A 613 -68.34 36.10 24.14
C LYS A 613 -67.20 37.03 24.59
N GLY A 614 -66.46 37.69 23.68
CA GLY A 614 -66.82 38.99 23.03
C GLY A 614 -66.07 40.15 23.74
N PRO A 615 -65.80 41.36 23.18
CA PRO A 615 -66.36 42.05 21.99
C PRO A 615 -65.30 42.29 20.87
N GLU A 616 -65.59 42.47 19.58
CA GLU A 616 -66.43 43.46 18.85
C GLU A 616 -65.84 44.89 18.78
N VAL A 617 -65.32 45.27 17.60
CA VAL A 617 -65.30 46.61 16.93
C VAL A 617 -64.88 46.32 15.46
N ILE A 618 -65.79 46.13 14.47
CA ILE A 618 -66.43 47.11 13.57
C ILE A 618 -65.38 48.01 12.87
N ASP A 619 -65.13 47.91 11.56
CA ASP A 619 -65.94 48.61 10.55
C ASP A 619 -65.79 48.06 9.11
N ARG A 620 -66.88 48.23 8.36
CA ARG A 620 -67.16 47.90 6.96
C ARG A 620 -66.79 49.11 6.04
N PRO A 621 -67.03 49.16 4.70
CA PRO A 621 -68.12 48.52 3.94
C PRO A 621 -67.86 48.07 2.47
N SER A 622 -68.86 47.30 1.94
CA SER A 622 -69.49 47.32 0.59
C SER A 622 -68.64 47.16 -0.69
N GLU A 623 -69.02 46.45 -1.77
CA GLU A 623 -70.30 45.89 -2.24
C GLU A 623 -70.11 45.12 -3.59
N ASN A 624 -71.09 44.25 -3.90
CA ASN A 624 -71.59 43.76 -5.21
C ASN A 624 -70.68 42.86 -6.09
N ALA A 625 -71.14 41.76 -6.70
CA ALA A 625 -72.49 41.40 -7.12
C ALA A 625 -72.72 39.87 -7.17
N SER A 626 -73.98 39.49 -6.95
CA SER A 626 -74.54 38.15 -7.10
C SER A 626 -75.57 38.15 -8.24
N PHE A 627 -75.77 37.00 -8.89
CA PHE A 627 -77.03 36.66 -9.55
C PHE A 627 -77.46 35.25 -9.10
N GLY A 628 -78.75 35.09 -8.80
CA GLY A 628 -79.38 33.91 -8.19
C GLY A 628 -79.63 32.78 -9.19
N ALA A 629 -80.42 31.73 -8.95
CA ALA A 629 -81.25 31.28 -7.83
C ALA A 629 -81.70 29.83 -8.18
N ALA A 630 -82.01 28.99 -7.19
CA ALA A 630 -83.26 28.20 -7.07
C ALA A 630 -83.11 27.01 -6.11
N SER A 631 -83.91 27.04 -5.03
CA SER A 631 -84.65 25.97 -4.32
C SER A 631 -84.02 24.56 -4.18
N GLY A 632 -84.03 23.86 -3.05
CA GLY A 632 -84.72 23.94 -1.75
C GLY A 632 -84.53 22.54 -1.09
N ALA A 633 -83.96 22.46 0.12
CA ALA A 633 -84.56 21.92 1.37
C ALA A 633 -85.33 20.57 1.21
N GLU A 634 -85.24 19.55 2.06
CA GLU A 634 -84.80 19.40 3.46
C GLU A 634 -84.76 17.88 3.82
N LEU A 635 -84.15 17.60 4.97
CA LEU A 635 -83.86 16.36 5.73
C LEU A 635 -85.11 15.55 6.22
N PRO A 636 -85.05 14.57 7.19
CA PRO A 636 -84.11 13.49 7.57
C PRO A 636 -84.80 12.11 7.93
N ARG A 637 -83.97 11.09 8.29
CA ARG A 637 -84.09 9.90 9.22
C ARG A 637 -85.43 9.67 10.00
N PRO A 638 -85.79 8.46 10.54
CA PRO A 638 -84.92 7.44 11.19
C PRO A 638 -85.38 5.93 11.23
N VAL A 639 -84.58 5.16 11.97
CA VAL A 639 -84.62 3.78 12.56
C VAL A 639 -85.96 3.25 13.13
N ALA A 640 -86.24 1.93 13.01
CA ALA A 640 -86.43 0.93 14.10
C ALA A 640 -87.05 -0.42 13.64
N ASP A 641 -86.70 -1.48 14.38
CA ASP A 641 -86.85 -2.94 14.16
C ASP A 641 -88.25 -3.58 14.23
N GLU A 642 -88.38 -4.81 13.71
CA GLU A 642 -89.25 -5.87 14.25
C GLU A 642 -88.63 -7.29 14.06
N LEU A 643 -88.88 -8.18 15.04
CA LEU A 643 -88.28 -9.51 15.34
C LEU A 643 -88.60 -10.62 14.28
N GLN A 644 -87.99 -11.83 14.20
CA GLN A 644 -87.92 -12.89 15.23
C GLN A 644 -87.19 -14.20 14.80
N LEU A 645 -86.48 -14.86 15.75
CA LEU A 645 -86.09 -16.29 16.01
C LEU A 645 -85.76 -17.28 14.83
N ASP A 646 -84.84 -18.26 14.86
CA ASP A 646 -84.21 -19.09 15.91
C ASP A 646 -82.94 -19.82 15.36
N ALA A 647 -82.06 -20.32 16.24
CA ALA A 647 -80.86 -21.16 15.95
C ALA A 647 -81.15 -22.67 16.26
N PRO A 648 -80.29 -23.72 16.03
CA PRO A 648 -78.84 -23.71 16.29
C PRO A 648 -77.86 -24.61 15.44
N ALA A 649 -76.56 -24.28 15.60
CA ALA A 649 -75.34 -25.12 15.70
C ALA A 649 -74.70 -25.92 14.51
N GLY A 650 -73.40 -25.64 14.26
CA GLY A 650 -72.36 -26.69 14.06
C GLY A 650 -71.24 -26.52 13.00
N ARG A 651 -70.05 -26.03 13.43
CA ARG A 651 -68.63 -26.35 13.04
C ARG A 651 -68.12 -26.36 11.56
N ASP A 652 -67.14 -25.46 11.29
CA ASP A 652 -65.75 -25.63 10.77
C ASP A 652 -65.38 -26.42 9.48
N PRO A 653 -64.19 -26.16 8.84
CA PRO A 653 -64.05 -25.96 7.38
C PRO A 653 -63.25 -27.03 6.58
N GLY A 654 -63.31 -26.98 5.23
CA GLY A 654 -62.31 -27.58 4.31
C GLY A 654 -62.85 -28.01 2.91
N PRO A 655 -62.06 -27.91 1.81
CA PRO A 655 -62.52 -28.17 0.43
C PRO A 655 -62.19 -29.60 -0.08
N VAL A 656 -62.99 -30.12 -1.03
CA VAL A 656 -62.84 -31.46 -1.64
C VAL A 656 -62.76 -31.40 -3.18
N SER A 657 -62.11 -32.41 -3.75
CA SER A 657 -61.50 -32.55 -5.08
C SER A 657 -62.36 -33.20 -6.20
N ARG A 658 -61.85 -33.12 -7.45
CA ARG A 658 -61.95 -34.05 -8.64
C ARG A 658 -63.30 -34.14 -9.39
N PRO A 659 -63.44 -34.72 -10.63
CA PRO A 659 -62.57 -35.70 -11.38
C PRO A 659 -62.48 -35.64 -12.96
N HIS A 660 -61.51 -36.42 -13.54
CA HIS A 660 -61.49 -37.29 -14.80
C HIS A 660 -61.79 -36.75 -16.23
N PRO A 661 -61.58 -37.51 -17.38
CA PRO A 661 -60.56 -38.53 -17.81
C PRO A 661 -60.15 -38.55 -19.35
N SER A 662 -59.19 -39.45 -19.73
CA SER A 662 -59.01 -40.38 -20.93
C SER A 662 -59.20 -39.91 -22.40
N ASP A 663 -58.64 -40.49 -23.50
CA ASP A 663 -57.62 -41.50 -23.89
C ASP A 663 -57.52 -41.55 -25.46
N LEU A 664 -56.53 -42.31 -26.00
CA LEU A 664 -56.38 -42.90 -27.38
C LEU A 664 -55.65 -42.02 -28.44
N GLN A 665 -54.76 -42.51 -29.34
CA GLN A 665 -54.41 -43.87 -29.82
C GLN A 665 -53.07 -43.87 -30.62
N ASN A 666 -52.44 -45.05 -30.78
CA ASN A 666 -51.16 -45.36 -31.46
C ASN A 666 -51.31 -45.86 -32.93
N GLY A 667 -50.17 -45.94 -33.65
CA GLY A 667 -49.85 -46.82 -34.81
C GLY A 667 -49.32 -46.07 -36.05
N ASP A 668 -48.34 -46.47 -36.87
CA ASP A 668 -47.50 -47.67 -37.04
C ASP A 668 -46.28 -47.35 -37.96
N LEU A 669 -45.29 -48.28 -38.00
CA LEU A 669 -43.94 -48.32 -38.63
C LEU A 669 -43.93 -48.45 -40.21
N PRO A 670 -42.84 -48.81 -40.99
CA PRO A 670 -41.39 -49.13 -40.72
C PRO A 670 -40.30 -48.74 -41.81
N ALA A 671 -39.00 -49.04 -41.49
CA ALA A 671 -37.85 -49.51 -42.35
C ALA A 671 -37.24 -48.60 -43.47
N ASP A 672 -35.97 -48.65 -43.95
CA ASP A 672 -34.76 -49.48 -43.78
C ASP A 672 -33.48 -48.76 -44.37
N ALA A 673 -32.29 -49.21 -43.94
CA ALA A 673 -30.98 -49.32 -44.63
C ALA A 673 -30.22 -48.18 -45.39
N ALA A 674 -29.06 -47.78 -44.80
CA ALA A 674 -27.67 -47.78 -45.33
C ALA A 674 -27.21 -46.99 -46.59
N ARG A 675 -26.24 -46.04 -46.40
CA ARG A 675 -24.87 -45.94 -47.01
C ARG A 675 -24.25 -44.54 -46.78
N GLY A 676 -22.97 -44.45 -46.41
CA GLY A 676 -22.17 -43.20 -46.37
C GLY A 676 -21.61 -42.81 -47.75
N PRO A 677 -20.57 -41.94 -47.90
CA PRO A 677 -19.90 -41.04 -46.95
C PRO A 677 -20.03 -39.53 -47.34
N ILE A 678 -19.64 -38.65 -46.42
CA ILE A 678 -19.71 -37.18 -46.57
C ILE A 678 -18.40 -36.63 -47.16
N ALA A 679 -18.51 -35.78 -48.18
CA ALA A 679 -17.47 -34.83 -48.61
C ALA A 679 -18.12 -33.48 -48.98
N PHE A 680 -17.44 -32.38 -48.60
CA PHE A 680 -17.44 -30.97 -49.09
C PHE A 680 -18.54 -30.56 -50.11
N ASP A 681 -19.22 -29.42 -50.02
CA ASP A 681 -18.73 -28.06 -49.80
C ASP A 681 -19.90 -27.06 -49.69
N ALA A 682 -19.63 -25.90 -49.11
CA ALA A 682 -20.25 -24.58 -49.24
C ALA A 682 -21.78 -24.41 -49.52
N LEU A 683 -22.51 -23.86 -48.54
CA LEU A 683 -23.67 -22.97 -48.76
C LEU A 683 -23.67 -21.89 -47.67
N ARG A 684 -23.34 -20.63 -48.02
CA ARG A 684 -24.28 -19.53 -48.34
C ARG A 684 -25.27 -19.26 -47.20
N GLU A 685 -25.05 -18.14 -46.52
CA GLU A 685 -26.00 -17.49 -45.61
C GLU A 685 -27.38 -17.36 -46.28
N PRO A 686 -28.48 -17.63 -45.56
CA PRO A 686 -29.74 -17.00 -45.88
C PRO A 686 -30.02 -15.89 -44.87
N ASP A 687 -30.08 -14.67 -45.40
CA ASP A 687 -30.97 -13.63 -44.89
C ASP A 687 -32.36 -14.24 -44.69
N ARG A 688 -32.85 -14.24 -43.45
CA ARG A 688 -34.27 -14.42 -43.14
C ARG A 688 -34.69 -13.43 -42.08
N GLU A 689 -35.21 -12.31 -42.56
CA GLU A 689 -36.41 -11.71 -41.99
C GLU A 689 -37.45 -12.82 -41.78
N SER A 690 -37.76 -13.11 -40.53
CA SER A 690 -38.91 -13.89 -40.13
C SER A 690 -39.61 -13.12 -39.02
N SER A 691 -40.73 -12.50 -39.39
CA SER A 691 -41.77 -12.02 -38.50
C SER A 691 -42.20 -13.13 -37.54
N ALA A 692 -41.65 -13.13 -36.34
CA ALA A 692 -42.24 -13.81 -35.19
C ALA A 692 -43.38 -12.95 -34.62
N PRO A 693 -44.45 -13.54 -34.04
CA PRO A 693 -45.43 -12.79 -33.26
C PRO A 693 -44.73 -12.04 -32.12
N PRO A 694 -45.26 -10.89 -31.64
CA PRO A 694 -44.50 -9.96 -30.81
C PRO A 694 -44.09 -10.64 -29.51
N ASP A 695 -42.80 -10.92 -29.38
CA ASP A 695 -42.17 -11.37 -28.14
C ASP A 695 -42.57 -10.40 -27.02
N ASP A 696 -43.21 -10.92 -25.98
CA ASP A 696 -43.13 -10.35 -24.65
C ASP A 696 -41.65 -10.08 -24.37
N VAL A 697 -41.24 -8.81 -24.38
CA VAL A 697 -39.86 -8.42 -24.10
C VAL A 697 -39.60 -8.76 -22.63
N GLN A 698 -39.18 -9.99 -22.37
CA GLN A 698 -38.93 -10.45 -21.02
C GLN A 698 -37.74 -9.66 -20.48
N LEU A 699 -38.02 -8.73 -19.57
CA LEU A 699 -37.02 -7.87 -18.94
C LEU A 699 -36.16 -8.74 -18.02
N VAL A 700 -35.08 -9.29 -18.56
CA VAL A 700 -34.12 -10.13 -17.84
C VAL A 700 -32.71 -9.53 -17.92
N PRO A 701 -31.86 -9.73 -16.90
CA PRO A 701 -30.46 -9.33 -16.96
C PRO A 701 -29.77 -9.84 -18.23
N GLY A 702 -29.11 -8.95 -18.96
CA GLY A 702 -28.44 -9.21 -20.22
C GLY A 702 -29.30 -9.03 -21.47
N ALA A 703 -30.62 -8.88 -21.35
CA ALA A 703 -31.48 -8.56 -22.49
C ALA A 703 -31.10 -7.21 -23.11
N ARG A 704 -31.25 -7.10 -24.43
CA ARG A 704 -31.04 -5.85 -25.16
C ARG A 704 -32.39 -5.26 -25.54
N ILE A 705 -32.60 -3.99 -25.21
CA ILE A 705 -33.84 -3.25 -25.50
C ILE A 705 -33.54 -2.06 -26.43
N ALA A 706 -34.58 -1.39 -26.90
CA ALA A 706 -34.48 -0.20 -27.75
C ALA A 706 -33.54 -0.42 -28.97
N ASN A 707 -33.86 -1.43 -29.79
CA ASN A 707 -33.07 -1.83 -30.96
C ASN A 707 -31.60 -2.16 -30.67
N GLY A 708 -31.31 -2.69 -29.48
CA GLY A 708 -29.95 -3.10 -29.11
C GLY A 708 -29.13 -2.05 -28.37
N ARG A 709 -29.65 -0.83 -28.19
CA ARG A 709 -28.91 0.30 -27.59
C ARG A 709 -28.64 0.14 -26.11
N TYR A 710 -29.58 -0.42 -25.35
CA TYR A 710 -29.41 -0.61 -23.91
C TYR A 710 -29.38 -2.09 -23.58
N ARG A 711 -28.36 -2.49 -22.82
CA ARG A 711 -28.22 -3.84 -22.27
C ARG A 711 -28.54 -3.81 -20.78
N LEU A 712 -29.58 -4.52 -20.37
CA LEU A 712 -29.96 -4.63 -18.96
C LEU A 712 -28.84 -5.33 -18.18
N LEU A 713 -28.47 -4.80 -17.01
CA LEU A 713 -27.42 -5.35 -16.15
C LEU A 713 -28.02 -5.93 -14.87
N ILE A 714 -28.66 -5.10 -14.06
CA ILE A 714 -29.16 -5.46 -12.73
C ILE A 714 -30.57 -4.91 -12.54
N PHE A 715 -31.46 -5.74 -11.99
CA PHE A 715 -32.79 -5.32 -11.58
C PHE A 715 -32.76 -4.80 -10.13
N HIS A 716 -33.30 -3.60 -9.90
CA HIS A 716 -33.29 -2.94 -8.58
C HIS A 716 -34.68 -2.89 -7.91
N GLY A 717 -35.66 -3.61 -8.46
CA GLY A 717 -37.02 -3.63 -7.95
C GLY A 717 -37.93 -2.65 -8.69
N GLY A 718 -39.10 -2.38 -8.13
CA GLY A 718 -40.10 -1.52 -8.77
C GLY A 718 -41.44 -1.54 -8.03
N VAL A 719 -42.17 -0.43 -8.15
CA VAL A 719 -43.58 -0.33 -7.72
C VAL A 719 -44.42 -0.40 -8.99
N PRO A 720 -45.23 -1.46 -9.23
CA PRO A 720 -46.13 -1.50 -10.37
C PRO A 720 -46.93 -0.19 -10.46
N PRO A 721 -46.91 0.52 -11.61
CA PRO A 721 -46.51 0.08 -12.95
C PRO A 721 -45.02 0.28 -13.33
N LEU A 722 -44.15 0.66 -12.42
CA LEU A 722 -42.75 0.99 -12.67
C LEU A 722 -41.77 -0.15 -12.36
N GLN A 723 -40.70 -0.25 -13.16
CA GLN A 723 -39.56 -1.14 -12.91
C GLN A 723 -38.22 -0.41 -13.06
N PHE A 724 -37.30 -0.64 -12.12
CA PHE A 724 -36.01 0.03 -12.01
C PHE A 724 -34.87 -0.89 -12.41
N TRP A 725 -34.08 -0.47 -13.39
CA TRP A 725 -33.01 -1.28 -13.96
C TRP A 725 -31.73 -0.47 -14.08
N GLN A 726 -30.61 -1.08 -13.76
CA GLN A 726 -29.30 -0.61 -14.20
C GLN A 726 -29.03 -1.20 -15.59
N ALA A 727 -28.54 -0.39 -16.52
CA ALA A 727 -28.22 -0.82 -17.87
C ALA A 727 -26.92 -0.21 -18.39
N LEU A 728 -26.36 -0.78 -19.44
CA LEU A 728 -25.25 -0.22 -20.22
C LEU A 728 -25.80 0.36 -21.53
N ASP A 729 -25.56 1.63 -21.78
CA ASP A 729 -25.74 2.25 -23.09
C ASP A 729 -24.58 1.81 -23.99
N THR A 730 -24.83 0.88 -24.91
CA THR A 730 -23.79 0.26 -25.75
C THR A 730 -23.27 1.19 -26.84
N ALA A 731 -23.99 2.28 -27.14
CA ALA A 731 -23.56 3.26 -28.12
C ALA A 731 -22.54 4.25 -27.52
N LEU A 732 -22.73 4.59 -26.24
CA LEU A 732 -21.90 5.58 -25.52
C LEU A 732 -20.95 4.96 -24.49
N ASP A 733 -20.99 3.63 -24.32
CA ASP A 733 -20.19 2.86 -23.36
C ASP A 733 -20.26 3.40 -21.93
N ARG A 734 -21.48 3.67 -21.46
CA ARG A 734 -21.74 4.22 -20.11
C ARG A 734 -22.89 3.52 -19.41
N GLN A 735 -22.82 3.44 -18.08
CA GLN A 735 -23.92 2.94 -17.28
C GLN A 735 -25.04 4.00 -17.16
N VAL A 736 -26.28 3.54 -17.23
CA VAL A 736 -27.50 4.37 -17.12
C VAL A 736 -28.51 3.70 -16.19
N ALA A 737 -29.32 4.52 -15.54
CA ALA A 737 -30.52 4.07 -14.84
C ALA A 737 -31.70 4.10 -15.80
N LEU A 738 -32.42 2.98 -15.90
CA LEU A 738 -33.63 2.86 -16.71
C LEU A 738 -34.84 2.69 -15.79
N THR A 739 -35.87 3.51 -16.02
CA THR A 739 -37.18 3.33 -15.43
C THR A 739 -38.15 2.94 -16.54
N PHE A 740 -38.64 1.70 -16.50
CA PHE A 740 -39.74 1.29 -17.36
C PHE A 740 -41.06 1.73 -16.73
N VAL A 741 -41.91 2.37 -17.51
CA VAL A 741 -43.24 2.84 -17.12
C VAL A 741 -44.26 1.97 -17.85
N ASP A 742 -44.98 1.17 -17.07
CA ASP A 742 -45.99 0.22 -17.55
C ASP A 742 -45.47 -0.83 -18.56
N PRO A 743 -44.47 -1.65 -18.18
CA PRO A 743 -43.95 -2.71 -19.05
C PRO A 743 -44.97 -3.82 -19.35
N GLN A 744 -46.11 -3.86 -18.65
CA GLN A 744 -47.16 -4.86 -18.82
C GLN A 744 -48.38 -4.34 -19.59
N GLY A 745 -48.41 -3.05 -19.97
CA GLY A 745 -49.52 -2.45 -20.72
C GLY A 745 -50.84 -2.40 -19.94
N VAL A 746 -50.78 -2.19 -18.63
CA VAL A 746 -51.94 -2.16 -17.72
C VAL A 746 -52.51 -0.74 -17.57
N LEU A 747 -51.71 0.30 -17.82
CA LEU A 747 -52.14 1.69 -17.69
C LEU A 747 -52.92 2.16 -18.93
N PRO A 748 -53.93 3.02 -18.74
CA PRO A 748 -54.50 3.82 -19.82
C PRO A 748 -53.43 4.71 -20.50
N ASP A 749 -53.51 4.86 -21.83
CA ASP A 749 -52.54 5.62 -22.63
C ASP A 749 -52.41 7.09 -22.18
N ASP A 750 -53.50 7.70 -21.71
CA ASP A 750 -53.52 9.07 -21.17
C ASP A 750 -52.67 9.19 -19.89
N VAL A 751 -52.77 8.22 -19.00
CA VAL A 751 -51.99 8.15 -17.74
C VAL A 751 -50.50 7.94 -18.06
N LEU A 752 -50.19 7.08 -19.03
CA LEU A 752 -48.81 6.85 -19.48
C LEU A 752 -48.20 8.10 -20.11
N GLN A 753 -48.92 8.77 -21.02
CA GLN A 753 -48.46 10.03 -21.62
C GLN A 753 -48.30 11.13 -20.58
N GLU A 754 -49.22 11.23 -19.61
CA GLU A 754 -49.09 12.20 -18.53
C GLU A 754 -47.84 11.95 -17.69
N THR A 755 -47.55 10.69 -17.33
CA THR A 755 -46.35 10.29 -16.58
C THR A 755 -45.07 10.70 -17.30
N LEU A 756 -44.97 10.41 -18.61
CA LEU A 756 -43.80 10.78 -19.41
C LEU A 756 -43.67 12.31 -19.55
N SER A 757 -44.79 13.02 -19.74
CA SER A 757 -44.79 14.49 -19.85
C SER A 757 -44.38 15.19 -18.55
N ARG A 758 -44.80 14.67 -17.39
CA ARG A 758 -44.39 15.17 -16.06
C ARG A 758 -42.91 14.89 -15.81
N THR A 759 -42.43 13.71 -16.20
CA THR A 759 -41.02 13.34 -16.09
C THR A 759 -40.13 14.20 -17.01
N LEU A 760 -40.61 14.58 -18.21
CA LEU A 760 -39.96 15.55 -19.09
C LEU A 760 -39.95 16.98 -18.54
N ARG A 761 -40.85 17.35 -17.63
CA ARG A 761 -40.76 18.62 -16.89
C ARG A 761 -39.73 18.52 -15.77
N LEU A 762 -39.68 17.38 -15.09
CA LEU A 762 -38.67 17.08 -14.07
C LEU A 762 -37.25 17.13 -14.64
N SER A 763 -37.04 16.69 -15.89
CA SER A 763 -35.72 16.71 -16.56
C SER A 763 -35.09 18.10 -16.72
N ARG A 764 -35.90 19.17 -16.60
CA ARG A 764 -35.41 20.56 -16.68
C ARG A 764 -34.79 21.05 -15.36
N ILE A 765 -34.89 20.26 -14.30
CA ILE A 765 -34.36 20.60 -12.98
C ILE A 765 -32.98 19.97 -12.83
N ASP A 766 -31.95 20.81 -12.78
CA ASP A 766 -30.58 20.40 -12.56
C ASP A 766 -30.20 20.62 -11.09
N LYS A 767 -30.34 19.56 -10.28
CA LYS A 767 -30.06 19.55 -8.84
C LYS A 767 -29.38 18.24 -8.43
N PRO A 768 -28.38 18.25 -7.52
CA PRO A 768 -27.69 17.03 -7.08
C PRO A 768 -28.60 15.93 -6.52
N GLY A 769 -29.78 16.28 -5.99
CA GLY A 769 -30.73 15.33 -5.40
C GLY A 769 -31.62 14.57 -6.39
N VAL A 770 -31.52 14.80 -7.70
CA VAL A 770 -32.26 14.05 -8.73
C VAL A 770 -31.30 13.66 -9.85
N ALA A 771 -31.31 12.38 -10.24
CA ALA A 771 -30.50 11.91 -11.35
C ALA A 771 -30.93 12.61 -12.64
N ARG A 772 -29.96 13.12 -13.39
CA ARG A 772 -30.22 13.80 -14.65
C ARG A 772 -30.92 12.86 -15.63
N VAL A 773 -32.14 13.21 -16.01
CA VAL A 773 -32.88 12.52 -17.08
C VAL A 773 -32.22 12.86 -18.41
N LEU A 774 -31.75 11.81 -19.10
CA LEU A 774 -31.02 11.88 -20.36
C LEU A 774 -31.96 11.77 -21.56
N ASP A 775 -32.97 10.91 -21.47
CA ASP A 775 -33.92 10.65 -22.54
C ASP A 775 -35.24 10.13 -21.97
N VAL A 776 -36.36 10.39 -22.65
CA VAL A 776 -37.69 9.86 -22.32
C VAL A 776 -38.33 9.40 -23.62
N VAL A 777 -38.50 8.09 -23.75
CA VAL A 777 -38.89 7.45 -25.00
C VAL A 777 -40.19 6.68 -24.78
N HIS A 778 -41.11 6.79 -25.73
CA HIS A 778 -42.27 5.91 -25.79
C HIS A 778 -41.92 4.67 -26.62
N THR A 779 -42.08 3.48 -26.06
CA THR A 779 -41.79 2.21 -26.71
C THR A 779 -43.08 1.42 -26.94
N ARG A 780 -43.05 0.37 -27.76
CA ARG A 780 -44.22 -0.50 -27.97
C ARG A 780 -44.64 -1.28 -26.71
N ALA A 781 -43.77 -1.34 -25.70
CA ALA A 781 -43.99 -2.03 -24.42
C ALA A 781 -44.12 -1.04 -23.25
N GLY A 782 -44.63 0.17 -23.50
CA GLY A 782 -44.78 1.23 -22.50
C GLY A 782 -43.73 2.34 -22.60
N GLY A 783 -43.60 3.14 -21.54
CA GLY A 783 -42.64 4.24 -21.45
C GLY A 783 -41.26 3.80 -20.96
N LEU A 784 -40.21 4.46 -21.45
CA LEU A 784 -38.83 4.25 -20.99
C LEU A 784 -38.20 5.59 -20.64
N VAL A 785 -37.83 5.77 -19.38
CA VAL A 785 -37.05 6.93 -18.90
C VAL A 785 -35.61 6.50 -18.73
N VAL A 786 -34.69 7.22 -19.34
CA VAL A 786 -33.24 7.01 -19.25
C VAL A 786 -32.66 8.13 -18.42
N ALA A 787 -32.02 7.79 -17.29
CA ALA A 787 -31.34 8.73 -16.42
C ALA A 787 -29.86 8.34 -16.26
N GLU A 788 -29.05 9.29 -15.79
CA GLU A 788 -27.66 9.00 -15.44
C GLU A 788 -27.59 7.97 -14.31
N TRP A 789 -26.56 7.12 -14.35
CA TRP A 789 -26.33 6.17 -13.26
C TRP A 789 -25.67 6.85 -12.07
N ILE A 790 -26.36 6.86 -10.93
CA ILE A 790 -25.80 7.35 -9.65
C ILE A 790 -24.93 6.27 -9.03
N ARG A 791 -23.61 6.49 -9.10
CA ARG A 791 -22.60 5.64 -8.47
C ARG A 791 -22.68 5.76 -6.96
N GLY A 792 -22.69 4.62 -6.27
CA GLY A 792 -22.82 4.52 -4.82
C GLY A 792 -23.72 3.34 -4.44
N GLY A 793 -24.33 3.39 -3.26
CA GLY A 793 -25.17 2.30 -2.73
C GLY A 793 -26.67 2.55 -2.89
N SER A 794 -27.47 1.48 -2.85
CA SER A 794 -28.91 1.62 -2.63
C SER A 794 -29.21 2.16 -1.23
N LEU A 795 -30.40 2.72 -1.02
CA LEU A 795 -30.82 3.21 0.30
C LEU A 795 -30.68 2.13 1.39
N GLN A 796 -31.05 0.88 1.06
CA GLN A 796 -30.92 -0.27 1.96
C GLN A 796 -29.46 -0.57 2.29
N GLU A 797 -28.59 -0.67 1.28
CA GLU A 797 -27.17 -0.99 1.47
C GLU A 797 -26.48 0.03 2.36
N VAL A 798 -26.83 1.32 2.23
CA VAL A 798 -26.28 2.36 3.10
C VAL A 798 -26.87 2.30 4.49
N ALA A 799 -28.17 2.08 4.64
CA ALA A 799 -28.80 1.91 5.95
C ALA A 799 -28.22 0.73 6.75
N ASP A 800 -27.87 -0.36 6.08
CA ASP A 800 -27.19 -1.53 6.67
C ASP A 800 -25.80 -1.20 7.26
N THR A 801 -25.17 -0.11 6.82
CA THR A 801 -23.89 0.35 7.39
C THR A 801 -24.02 1.18 8.67
N SER A 802 -25.25 1.51 9.09
CA SER A 802 -25.55 2.36 10.24
C SER A 802 -24.81 3.71 10.18
N PRO A 803 -25.12 4.57 9.18
CA PRO A 803 -24.46 5.85 9.00
C PRO A 803 -24.70 6.77 10.21
N SER A 804 -23.79 7.72 10.46
CA SER A 804 -23.98 8.65 11.58
C SER A 804 -25.24 9.51 11.37
N PRO A 805 -26.00 9.83 12.43
CA PRO A 805 -27.23 10.62 12.29
C PRO A 805 -27.02 11.98 11.62
N VAL A 806 -25.90 12.63 11.94
CA VAL A 806 -25.49 13.91 11.33
C VAL A 806 -25.12 13.74 9.85
N GLY A 807 -24.45 12.64 9.51
CA GLY A 807 -24.14 12.29 8.12
C GLY A 807 -25.40 12.02 7.30
N ALA A 808 -26.33 11.24 7.85
CA ALA A 808 -27.60 10.90 7.21
C ALA A 808 -28.46 12.15 6.94
N ILE A 809 -28.64 13.04 7.93
CA ILE A 809 -29.45 14.25 7.73
C ILE A 809 -28.77 15.24 6.77
N ARG A 810 -27.43 15.32 6.74
CA ARG A 810 -26.68 16.14 5.79
C ARG A 810 -26.83 15.62 4.36
N ALA A 811 -26.72 14.30 4.18
CA ALA A 811 -26.91 13.62 2.91
C ALA A 811 -28.30 13.85 2.30
N MET A 812 -29.34 13.89 3.15
CA MET A 812 -30.73 14.11 2.73
C MET A 812 -31.02 15.55 2.25
N GLN A 813 -30.15 16.52 2.53
CA GLN A 813 -30.39 17.92 2.14
C GLN A 813 -30.41 18.11 0.62
N SER A 814 -29.64 17.33 -0.14
CA SER A 814 -29.65 17.40 -1.61
C SER A 814 -30.99 16.93 -2.19
N LEU A 815 -31.54 15.82 -1.70
CA LEU A 815 -32.88 15.35 -2.09
C LEU A 815 -33.98 16.35 -1.70
N ALA A 816 -33.94 16.91 -0.49
CA ALA A 816 -34.90 17.91 -0.04
C ALA A 816 -34.82 19.21 -0.85
N ALA A 817 -33.62 19.65 -1.22
CA ALA A 817 -33.43 20.82 -2.09
C ALA A 817 -33.92 20.56 -3.52
N ALA A 818 -33.78 19.34 -4.03
CA ALA A 818 -34.34 18.97 -5.32
C ALA A 818 -35.87 18.92 -5.29
N ALA A 819 -36.47 18.42 -4.21
CA ALA A 819 -37.92 18.44 -4.02
C ALA A 819 -38.48 19.87 -3.98
N ASP A 820 -37.82 20.79 -3.26
CA ASP A 820 -38.24 22.20 -3.26
C ASP A 820 -38.17 22.84 -4.66
N ALA A 821 -37.13 22.54 -5.43
CA ALA A 821 -37.03 23.01 -6.81
C ALA A 821 -38.13 22.42 -7.72
N ALA A 822 -38.45 21.13 -7.55
CA ALA A 822 -39.52 20.46 -8.30
C ALA A 822 -40.90 21.02 -7.95
N HIS A 823 -41.19 21.20 -6.66
CA HIS A 823 -42.47 21.74 -6.21
C HIS A 823 -42.69 23.18 -6.70
N ARG A 824 -41.63 24.01 -6.74
CA ARG A 824 -41.68 25.35 -7.35
C ARG A 824 -41.93 25.33 -8.85
N ALA A 825 -41.51 24.26 -9.54
CA ALA A 825 -41.80 24.04 -10.96
C ALA A 825 -43.15 23.36 -11.20
N GLY A 826 -43.93 23.10 -10.15
CA GLY A 826 -45.25 22.45 -10.23
C GLY A 826 -45.19 20.94 -10.54
N VAL A 827 -44.09 20.27 -10.17
CA VAL A 827 -43.87 18.84 -10.41
C VAL A 827 -43.46 18.14 -9.10
N ALA A 828 -43.97 16.94 -8.87
CA ALA A 828 -43.55 16.08 -7.73
C ALA A 828 -42.42 15.13 -8.13
N LEU A 829 -41.60 14.70 -7.17
CA LEU A 829 -40.52 13.74 -7.37
C LEU A 829 -41.01 12.29 -7.41
N SER A 830 -42.15 11.99 -6.77
CA SER A 830 -42.72 10.64 -6.65
C SER A 830 -41.82 9.70 -5.83
N ILE A 831 -41.38 10.14 -4.63
CA ILE A 831 -40.56 9.32 -3.71
C ILE A 831 -41.47 8.37 -2.91
N ASP A 832 -41.94 7.30 -3.55
CA ASP A 832 -42.88 6.33 -3.00
C ASP A 832 -42.23 5.01 -2.53
N HIS A 833 -41.01 4.72 -2.99
CA HIS A 833 -40.33 3.45 -2.75
C HIS A 833 -38.83 3.63 -2.49
N PRO A 834 -38.25 2.90 -1.53
CA PRO A 834 -36.83 3.02 -1.18
C PRO A 834 -35.90 2.71 -2.36
N SER A 835 -36.24 1.76 -3.24
CA SER A 835 -35.41 1.44 -4.42
C SER A 835 -35.29 2.59 -5.43
N ARG A 836 -36.14 3.63 -5.36
CA ARG A 836 -35.98 4.82 -6.21
C ARG A 836 -34.80 5.69 -5.78
N VAL A 837 -34.36 5.54 -4.54
CA VAL A 837 -33.38 6.41 -3.88
C VAL A 837 -32.05 5.69 -3.77
N ARG A 838 -30.98 6.38 -4.15
CA ARG A 838 -29.61 5.93 -4.00
C ARG A 838 -28.79 6.97 -3.26
N VAL A 839 -27.73 6.53 -2.62
CA VAL A 839 -26.76 7.42 -1.98
C VAL A 839 -25.50 7.44 -2.83
N SER A 840 -25.15 8.62 -3.34
CA SER A 840 -23.95 8.86 -4.14
C SER A 840 -22.67 8.62 -3.32
N ILE A 841 -21.57 8.32 -4.00
CA ILE A 841 -20.21 8.29 -3.41
C ILE A 841 -19.81 9.61 -2.73
N ASP A 842 -20.40 10.73 -3.16
CA ASP A 842 -20.18 12.05 -2.57
C ASP A 842 -20.98 12.25 -1.27
N GLY A 843 -21.82 11.28 -0.89
CA GLY A 843 -22.67 11.31 0.28
C GLY A 843 -23.99 12.04 0.07
N ASP A 844 -24.38 12.33 -1.17
CA ASP A 844 -25.69 12.91 -1.50
C ASP A 844 -26.75 11.84 -1.68
N VAL A 845 -27.96 12.08 -1.16
CA VAL A 845 -29.11 11.22 -1.44
C VAL A 845 -29.81 11.70 -2.70
N VAL A 846 -30.01 10.81 -3.66
CA VAL A 846 -30.44 11.13 -5.02
C VAL A 846 -31.63 10.25 -5.43
N LEU A 847 -32.65 10.87 -6.05
CA LEU A 847 -33.67 10.14 -6.79
C LEU A 847 -33.04 9.57 -8.07
N ALA A 848 -32.68 8.29 -8.03
CA ALA A 848 -31.94 7.62 -9.10
C ALA A 848 -32.82 7.11 -10.25
N TYR A 849 -34.09 6.83 -9.97
CA TYR A 849 -35.06 6.31 -10.95
C TYR A 849 -36.25 7.27 -11.09
N PRO A 850 -36.07 8.37 -11.84
CA PRO A 850 -37.13 9.36 -12.04
C PRO A 850 -38.26 8.78 -12.90
N ALA A 851 -39.49 8.95 -12.42
CA ALA A 851 -40.75 8.78 -13.15
C ALA A 851 -41.88 9.36 -12.29
N THR A 852 -42.45 10.49 -12.70
CA THR A 852 -43.45 11.21 -11.89
C THR A 852 -44.86 10.75 -12.25
N MET A 853 -45.48 10.00 -11.33
CA MET A 853 -46.86 9.52 -11.52
C MET A 853 -47.89 10.67 -11.48
N PRO A 854 -49.07 10.52 -12.12
CA PRO A 854 -50.09 11.58 -12.16
C PRO A 854 -50.73 11.91 -10.81
N ASP A 855 -50.81 10.93 -9.92
CA ASP A 855 -51.30 11.02 -8.54
C ASP A 855 -50.25 11.52 -7.54
N ALA A 856 -48.97 11.62 -7.96
CA ALA A 856 -47.89 12.10 -7.12
C ALA A 856 -48.13 13.56 -6.70
N ASN A 857 -48.03 13.81 -5.39
CA ASN A 857 -48.22 15.13 -4.80
C ASN A 857 -47.04 15.56 -3.90
N PRO A 858 -46.87 16.87 -3.64
CA PRO A 858 -45.79 17.38 -2.81
C PRO A 858 -45.74 16.83 -1.37
N GLN A 859 -46.90 16.47 -0.80
CA GLN A 859 -46.97 15.97 0.58
C GLN A 859 -46.39 14.56 0.68
N ASP A 860 -46.61 13.72 -0.32
CA ASP A 860 -46.03 12.38 -0.37
C ASP A 860 -44.51 12.41 -0.60
N ASP A 861 -43.98 13.39 -1.33
CA ASP A 861 -42.53 13.59 -1.43
C ASP A 861 -41.89 13.91 -0.07
N ILE A 862 -42.54 14.77 0.73
CA ILE A 862 -42.08 15.11 2.08
C ILE A 862 -42.03 13.84 2.96
N ARG A 863 -43.06 12.99 2.83
CA ARG A 863 -43.13 11.70 3.54
C ARG A 863 -42.06 10.73 3.05
N GLY A 864 -41.82 10.65 1.75
CA GLY A 864 -40.77 9.83 1.15
C GLY A 864 -39.35 10.24 1.56
N ILE A 865 -39.09 11.55 1.64
CA ILE A 865 -37.83 12.10 2.18
C ILE A 865 -37.69 11.75 3.66
N GLY A 866 -38.75 11.93 4.45
CA GLY A 866 -38.78 11.54 5.87
C GLY A 866 -38.54 10.04 6.07
N ALA A 867 -39.17 9.20 5.25
CA ALA A 867 -39.02 7.75 5.29
C ALA A 867 -37.61 7.31 4.90
N SER A 868 -36.98 7.99 3.93
CA SER A 868 -35.59 7.73 3.55
C SER A 868 -34.61 8.12 4.66
N LEU A 869 -34.85 9.27 5.32
CA LEU A 869 -34.08 9.65 6.51
C LEU A 869 -34.27 8.64 7.64
N TYR A 870 -35.51 8.23 7.91
CA TYR A 870 -35.82 7.22 8.92
C TYR A 870 -35.09 5.89 8.63
N ALA A 871 -35.08 5.45 7.38
CA ALA A 871 -34.34 4.26 6.97
C ALA A 871 -32.83 4.39 7.19
N LEU A 872 -32.22 5.53 6.87
CA LEU A 872 -30.80 5.76 7.14
C LEU A 872 -30.47 5.80 8.64
N LEU A 873 -31.41 6.22 9.49
CA LEU A 873 -31.20 6.32 10.93
C LEU A 873 -31.34 4.99 11.66
N VAL A 874 -32.36 4.18 11.32
CA VAL A 874 -32.71 2.97 12.10
C VAL A 874 -32.81 1.69 11.26
N ASN A 875 -32.45 1.74 9.98
CA ASN A 875 -32.49 0.61 9.04
C ASN A 875 -33.88 -0.07 8.94
N ARG A 876 -34.93 0.76 8.90
CA ARG A 876 -36.33 0.32 8.77
C ARG A 876 -37.12 1.27 7.88
N TRP A 877 -38.11 0.74 7.15
CA TRP A 877 -38.97 1.57 6.29
C TRP A 877 -40.32 1.85 6.97
N PRO A 878 -40.70 3.13 7.18
CA PRO A 878 -41.89 3.47 7.96
C PRO A 878 -43.18 3.62 7.15
N LEU A 879 -43.09 3.72 5.82
CA LEU A 879 -44.22 3.77 4.91
C LEU A 879 -44.62 2.34 4.45
N PRO A 880 -45.86 2.11 4.01
CA PRO A 880 -46.21 0.84 3.38
C PRO A 880 -45.43 0.66 2.07
N GLU A 881 -44.81 -0.51 1.86
CA GLU A 881 -44.19 -0.85 0.58
C GLU A 881 -45.21 -1.53 -0.34
N ALA A 882 -45.26 -1.08 -1.60
CA ALA A 882 -46.02 -1.70 -2.67
C ALA A 882 -45.05 -2.23 -3.75
N GLY A 883 -45.39 -3.35 -4.40
CA GLY A 883 -44.56 -3.93 -5.46
C GLY A 883 -43.46 -4.88 -4.97
N VAL A 884 -42.31 -4.83 -5.64
CA VAL A 884 -41.15 -5.68 -5.32
C VAL A 884 -40.49 -5.15 -4.05
N ARG A 885 -40.49 -5.95 -2.98
CA ARG A 885 -39.91 -5.57 -1.69
C ARG A 885 -38.47 -5.09 -1.84
N SER A 886 -38.16 -4.01 -1.17
CA SER A 886 -36.86 -3.37 -1.22
C SER A 886 -35.77 -4.14 -0.48
N GLY A 887 -36.17 -4.99 0.48
CA GLY A 887 -35.29 -5.66 1.42
C GLY A 887 -35.20 -4.97 2.79
N LEU A 888 -35.67 -3.72 2.92
CA LEU A 888 -35.81 -3.06 4.22
C LEU A 888 -36.97 -3.68 5.01
N ALA A 889 -36.74 -3.88 6.32
CA ALA A 889 -37.79 -4.37 7.19
C ALA A 889 -38.75 -3.23 7.61
N PRO A 890 -40.06 -3.51 7.80
CA PRO A 890 -41.01 -2.49 8.25
C PRO A 890 -40.64 -1.90 9.61
N ALA A 891 -40.89 -0.60 9.80
CA ALA A 891 -40.69 0.08 11.07
C ALA A 891 -41.69 -0.40 12.13
N GLU A 892 -41.22 -0.47 13.38
CA GLU A 892 -42.08 -0.71 14.53
C GLU A 892 -43.05 0.46 14.73
N ARG A 893 -44.28 0.14 15.10
CA ARG A 893 -45.35 1.12 15.29
C ARG A 893 -45.79 1.16 16.75
N ASP A 894 -46.13 2.35 17.22
CA ASP A 894 -46.71 2.56 18.54
C ASP A 894 -48.17 2.10 18.62
N THR A 895 -48.80 2.26 19.78
CA THR A 895 -50.21 1.90 20.00
C THR A 895 -51.19 2.72 19.15
N ALA A 896 -50.76 3.86 18.61
CA ALA A 896 -51.54 4.70 17.70
C ALA A 896 -51.29 4.35 16.22
N GLY A 897 -50.48 3.33 15.94
CA GLY A 897 -50.13 2.88 14.59
C GLY A 897 -49.12 3.79 13.88
N GLN A 898 -48.47 4.73 14.58
CA GLN A 898 -47.44 5.60 14.04
C GLN A 898 -46.05 4.97 14.21
N PRO A 899 -45.09 5.22 13.30
CA PRO A 899 -43.72 4.72 13.46
C PRO A 899 -43.10 5.30 14.74
N ILE A 900 -42.44 4.43 15.52
CA ILE A 900 -41.72 4.83 16.75
C ILE A 900 -40.63 5.84 16.40
N GLU A 901 -40.41 6.84 17.25
CA GLU A 901 -39.40 7.88 17.01
C GLU A 901 -37.99 7.28 16.99
N PRO A 902 -37.10 7.67 16.06
CA PRO A 902 -35.73 7.15 16.02
C PRO A 902 -34.96 7.26 17.34
N ALA A 903 -35.13 8.36 18.08
CA ALA A 903 -34.48 8.58 19.38
C ALA A 903 -34.94 7.59 20.48
N ASP A 904 -36.14 7.02 20.35
CA ASP A 904 -36.64 6.00 21.28
C ASP A 904 -36.05 4.61 20.97
N ILE A 905 -35.69 4.37 19.70
CA ILE A 905 -35.03 3.14 19.24
C ILE A 905 -33.53 3.20 19.57
N ASP A 906 -32.89 4.33 19.25
CA ASP A 906 -31.48 4.61 19.51
C ASP A 906 -31.32 5.99 20.15
N ARG A 907 -30.93 5.98 21.44
CA ARG A 907 -30.76 7.20 22.24
C ARG A 907 -29.59 8.08 21.80
N ASP A 908 -28.67 7.56 20.99
CA ASP A 908 -27.55 8.33 20.44
C ASP A 908 -28.00 9.26 19.29
N ILE A 909 -29.23 9.10 18.78
CA ILE A 909 -29.78 9.96 17.73
C ILE A 909 -30.23 11.30 18.34
N PRO A 910 -29.69 12.44 17.87
CA PRO A 910 -30.11 13.75 18.38
C PRO A 910 -31.61 13.98 18.19
N PHE A 911 -32.28 14.43 19.24
CA PHE A 911 -33.73 14.68 19.26
C PHE A 911 -34.23 15.48 18.05
N GLN A 912 -33.51 16.52 17.63
CA GLN A 912 -33.94 17.33 16.49
C GLN A 912 -33.90 16.55 15.15
N ILE A 913 -32.95 15.64 14.99
CA ILE A 913 -32.83 14.78 13.80
C ILE A 913 -33.95 13.74 13.81
N SER A 914 -34.18 13.11 14.98
CA SER A 914 -35.27 12.16 15.21
C SER A 914 -36.64 12.79 14.92
N ALA A 915 -36.90 13.98 15.47
CA ALA A 915 -38.16 14.70 15.30
C ALA A 915 -38.43 15.07 13.84
N VAL A 916 -37.39 15.44 13.07
CA VAL A 916 -37.53 15.71 11.63
C VAL A 916 -37.93 14.44 10.88
N ALA A 917 -37.27 13.31 11.14
CA ALA A 917 -37.61 12.04 10.49
C ALA A 917 -39.04 11.58 10.82
N ALA A 918 -39.42 11.58 12.10
CA ALA A 918 -40.74 11.12 12.54
C ALA A 918 -41.87 12.04 12.05
N ARG A 919 -41.72 13.37 12.18
CA ARG A 919 -42.75 14.33 11.77
C ARG A 919 -42.94 14.41 10.27
N SER A 920 -41.90 14.19 9.48
CA SER A 920 -42.03 14.15 8.02
C SER A 920 -42.88 12.97 7.53
N VAL A 921 -42.87 11.84 8.25
CA VAL A 921 -43.61 10.63 7.85
C VAL A 921 -45.09 10.70 8.27
N GLN A 922 -45.39 11.38 9.37
CA GLN A 922 -46.74 11.55 9.91
C GLN A 922 -47.57 12.51 9.05
N GLY A 923 -48.82 12.14 8.75
CA GLY A 923 -49.73 12.97 7.95
C GLY A 923 -50.02 14.35 8.58
N ASP A 924 -50.08 14.42 9.92
CA ASP A 924 -50.34 15.65 10.68
C ASP A 924 -49.07 16.25 11.32
N GLY A 925 -47.87 15.84 10.88
CA GLY A 925 -46.59 16.22 11.51
C GLY A 925 -46.16 17.69 11.38
N GLY A 926 -47.01 18.55 10.80
CA GLY A 926 -46.82 20.01 10.72
C GLY A 926 -45.86 20.50 9.63
N ILE A 927 -45.16 19.60 8.91
CA ILE A 927 -44.28 19.95 7.79
C ILE A 927 -45.09 19.89 6.49
N ARG A 928 -45.34 21.06 5.88
CA ARG A 928 -46.23 21.21 4.71
C ARG A 928 -45.51 21.60 3.40
N SER A 929 -44.20 21.81 3.43
CA SER A 929 -43.41 22.11 2.23
C SER A 929 -41.99 21.56 2.31
N ALA A 930 -41.41 21.23 1.15
CA ALA A 930 -40.02 20.79 1.04
C ALA A 930 -39.01 21.85 1.51
N SER A 931 -39.30 23.14 1.30
CA SER A 931 -38.47 24.24 1.83
C SER A 931 -38.46 24.29 3.36
N THR A 932 -39.60 24.07 4.02
CA THR A 932 -39.65 23.95 5.48
C THR A 932 -38.86 22.73 5.96
N LEU A 933 -38.99 21.60 5.29
CA LEU A 933 -38.22 20.39 5.61
C LEU A 933 -36.71 20.63 5.49
N LEU A 934 -36.26 21.23 4.38
CA LEU A 934 -34.85 21.55 4.15
C LEU A 934 -34.30 22.49 5.23
N ASN A 935 -35.05 23.53 5.60
CA ASN A 935 -34.66 24.45 6.66
C ASN A 935 -34.55 23.74 8.03
N LEU A 936 -35.49 22.85 8.35
CA LEU A 936 -35.43 22.05 9.59
C LEU A 936 -34.23 21.10 9.59
N MET A 937 -33.92 20.46 8.45
CA MET A 937 -32.74 19.60 8.31
C MET A 937 -31.44 20.39 8.51
N GLN A 938 -31.32 21.58 7.93
CA GLN A 938 -30.16 22.45 8.10
C GLN A 938 -30.01 22.93 9.55
N GLN A 939 -31.12 23.28 10.21
CA GLN A 939 -31.12 23.67 11.62
C GLN A 939 -30.72 22.51 12.53
N ALA A 940 -31.29 21.32 12.34
CA ALA A 940 -30.96 20.12 13.11
C ALA A 940 -29.49 19.71 12.94
N THR A 941 -28.96 19.81 11.71
CA THR A 941 -27.53 19.59 11.43
C THR A 941 -26.66 20.57 12.21
N ALA A 942 -26.99 21.87 12.15
CA ALA A 942 -26.21 22.92 12.81
C ALA A 942 -26.25 22.83 14.35
N VAL A 943 -27.32 22.29 14.94
CA VAL A 943 -27.41 22.03 16.37
C VAL A 943 -26.62 20.78 16.74
N ALA A 944 -26.75 19.69 15.99
CA ALA A 944 -26.00 18.47 16.25
C ALA A 944 -24.48 18.70 16.16
N ASP A 945 -24.01 19.46 15.16
CA ASP A 945 -22.60 19.85 15.02
C ASP A 945 -22.08 20.66 16.24
N ARG A 946 -22.95 21.41 16.96
CA ARG A 946 -22.56 22.11 18.20
C ARG A 946 -22.54 21.19 19.41
N THR A 947 -23.45 20.21 19.45
CA THR A 947 -23.62 19.31 20.59
C THR A 947 -22.56 18.20 20.61
N GLU A 948 -22.03 17.77 19.46
CA GLU A 948 -20.89 16.82 19.40
C GLU A 948 -19.62 17.34 20.14
N VAL A 949 -19.51 18.65 20.37
CA VAL A 949 -18.39 19.25 21.13
C VAL A 949 -18.55 19.06 22.65
N LEU A 950 -19.76 18.76 23.11
CA LEU A 950 -20.11 18.50 24.51
C LEU A 950 -20.36 16.99 24.66
N GLY A 951 -19.39 16.27 25.24
CA GLY A 951 -19.52 14.82 25.42
C GLY A 951 -20.77 14.43 26.21
N PRO A 952 -21.34 13.22 25.97
CA PRO A 952 -22.51 12.74 26.69
C PRO A 952 -22.22 12.68 28.20
N ILE A 953 -23.19 13.13 28.98
CA ILE A 953 -23.16 13.02 30.44
C ILE A 953 -23.53 11.57 30.77
N ASP A 954 -22.63 10.83 31.43
CA ASP A 954 -22.93 9.49 31.94
C ASP A 954 -24.12 9.57 32.91
N GLU A 955 -25.31 9.16 32.45
CA GLU A 955 -26.42 8.87 33.34
C GLU A 955 -26.08 7.62 34.16
N ALA A 956 -26.23 7.72 35.48
CA ALA A 956 -25.95 6.65 36.42
C ALA A 956 -26.67 5.35 36.02
N PRO A 957 -26.03 4.16 36.20
CA PRO A 957 -26.61 2.91 35.74
C PRO A 957 -27.89 2.59 36.54
N VAL A 958 -29.04 2.73 35.88
CA VAL A 958 -30.30 2.17 36.37
C VAL A 958 -30.26 0.67 36.12
N SER A 959 -30.31 -0.10 37.21
CA SER A 959 -30.27 -1.56 37.24
C SER A 959 -31.35 -2.16 36.32
N ALA A 960 -30.94 -2.83 35.24
CA ALA A 960 -31.83 -3.51 34.31
C ALA A 960 -31.92 -5.01 34.64
N ALA A 961 -33.14 -5.47 34.90
CA ALA A 961 -33.52 -6.88 35.02
C ALA A 961 -33.28 -7.66 33.70
N PRO A 962 -33.11 -9.00 33.74
CA PRO A 962 -32.67 -9.78 32.60
C PRO A 962 -33.77 -9.92 31.55
N ARG A 963 -33.51 -9.43 30.33
CA ARG A 963 -34.30 -9.76 29.13
C ARG A 963 -33.47 -10.64 28.20
N THR A 964 -33.96 -11.84 28.00
CA THR A 964 -33.51 -12.84 27.03
C THR A 964 -33.83 -12.41 25.60
N SER A 965 -32.99 -12.87 24.67
CA SER A 965 -33.08 -12.83 23.19
C SER A 965 -32.70 -11.52 22.49
N ALA A 966 -31.48 -11.51 21.92
CA ALA A 966 -31.11 -10.67 20.78
C ALA A 966 -30.18 -11.45 19.84
N PRO A 967 -30.40 -11.45 18.51
CA PRO A 967 -29.54 -12.14 17.55
C PRO A 967 -28.30 -11.32 17.17
N ASN A 968 -27.16 -12.02 17.05
CA ASN A 968 -26.00 -11.73 16.20
C ASN A 968 -25.26 -10.38 16.32
N SER A 969 -24.96 -9.92 17.54
CA SER A 969 -23.94 -8.89 17.78
C SER A 969 -22.49 -9.42 17.81
N GLU A 970 -22.30 -10.74 17.70
CA GLU A 970 -20.98 -11.37 17.70
C GLU A 970 -20.18 -11.16 16.42
N THR A 971 -20.83 -10.95 15.26
CA THR A 971 -20.12 -10.81 13.97
C THR A 971 -19.44 -9.46 13.81
N TYR A 972 -20.06 -8.37 14.26
CA TYR A 972 -19.50 -7.02 14.21
C TYR A 972 -18.37 -6.80 15.22
N THR A 973 -18.54 -7.31 16.44
CA THR A 973 -17.49 -7.27 17.47
C THR A 973 -16.31 -8.15 17.09
N ARG A 974 -16.54 -9.30 16.45
CA ARG A 974 -15.47 -10.16 15.91
C ARG A 974 -14.78 -9.52 14.69
N ARG A 975 -15.47 -8.81 13.79
CA ARG A 975 -14.84 -8.07 12.67
C ARG A 975 -13.97 -6.91 13.13
N ARG A 976 -14.47 -6.08 14.05
CA ARG A 976 -13.70 -4.93 14.60
C ARG A 976 -12.52 -5.42 15.44
N ARG A 977 -12.71 -6.50 16.19
CA ARG A 977 -11.63 -7.17 16.92
C ARG A 977 -10.64 -7.83 15.95
N ASN A 978 -11.08 -8.46 14.87
CA ASN A 978 -10.20 -9.04 13.85
C ASN A 978 -9.47 -7.97 13.02
N LEU A 979 -10.04 -6.78 12.85
CA LEU A 979 -9.39 -5.63 12.21
C LEU A 979 -8.34 -4.99 13.12
N LEU A 980 -8.65 -4.81 14.41
CA LEU A 980 -7.69 -4.33 15.41
C LEU A 980 -6.60 -5.37 15.70
N ILE A 981 -6.96 -6.66 15.70
CA ILE A 981 -6.02 -7.78 15.71
C ILE A 981 -5.23 -7.82 14.40
N GLY A 982 -5.80 -7.47 13.25
CA GLY A 982 -5.08 -7.43 11.97
C GLY A 982 -4.08 -6.30 11.87
N ILE A 983 -4.43 -5.10 12.35
CA ILE A 983 -3.52 -3.95 12.48
C ILE A 983 -2.47 -4.21 13.56
N GLY A 984 -2.90 -4.77 14.71
CA GLY A 984 -2.03 -5.17 15.80
C GLY A 984 -1.10 -6.32 15.43
N ALA A 985 -1.57 -7.30 14.68
CA ALA A 985 -0.79 -8.41 14.14
C ALA A 985 0.09 -7.93 12.99
N GLY A 986 -0.32 -6.96 12.19
CA GLY A 986 0.54 -6.33 11.19
C GLY A 986 1.69 -5.57 11.82
N ALA A 987 1.42 -4.78 12.86
CA ALA A 987 2.44 -4.10 13.65
C ALA A 987 3.29 -5.09 14.47
N ALA A 988 2.71 -6.16 14.98
CA ALA A 988 3.44 -7.21 15.70
C ALA A 988 4.27 -8.08 14.75
N VAL A 989 3.81 -8.38 13.53
CA VAL A 989 4.57 -9.08 12.49
C VAL A 989 5.67 -8.17 11.95
N LEU A 990 5.43 -6.86 11.83
CA LEU A 990 6.46 -5.86 11.51
C LEU A 990 7.52 -5.83 12.61
N MET A 991 7.09 -5.77 13.87
CA MET A 991 7.98 -5.76 15.03
C MET A 991 8.70 -7.09 15.19
N VAL A 992 8.04 -8.23 14.95
CA VAL A 992 8.65 -9.56 14.95
C VAL A 992 9.58 -9.73 13.75
N ALA A 993 9.27 -9.21 12.57
CA ALA A 993 10.19 -9.25 11.42
C ALA A 993 11.41 -8.37 11.65
N LEU A 994 11.25 -7.20 12.27
CA LEU A 994 12.36 -6.33 12.67
C LEU A 994 13.16 -6.92 13.83
N LEU A 995 12.50 -7.57 14.81
CA LEU A 995 13.15 -8.25 15.93
C LEU A 995 13.79 -9.57 15.49
N VAL A 996 13.24 -10.26 14.49
CA VAL A 996 13.83 -11.45 13.87
C VAL A 996 14.98 -11.01 12.99
N LEU A 997 14.86 -9.93 12.21
CA LEU A 997 15.99 -9.39 11.45
C LEU A 997 17.10 -8.94 12.39
N ALA A 998 16.78 -8.17 13.44
CA ALA A 998 17.73 -7.75 14.46
C ALA A 998 18.29 -8.95 15.24
N SER A 999 17.48 -9.94 15.61
CA SER A 999 17.93 -11.15 16.31
C SER A 999 18.71 -12.09 15.40
N VAL A 1000 18.43 -12.16 14.11
CA VAL A 1000 19.18 -12.95 13.13
C VAL A 1000 20.49 -12.24 12.84
N LEU A 1001 20.50 -10.91 12.68
CA LEU A 1001 21.72 -10.11 12.62
C LEU A 1001 22.54 -10.25 13.91
N SER A 1002 21.93 -10.19 15.10
CA SER A 1002 22.60 -10.37 16.38
C SER A 1002 22.93 -11.83 16.72
N ARG A 1003 22.30 -12.85 16.14
CA ARG A 1003 22.71 -14.25 16.35
C ARG A 1003 23.75 -14.70 15.34
N ILE A 1004 23.69 -14.19 14.11
CA ILE A 1004 24.69 -14.47 13.07
C ILE A 1004 25.94 -13.61 13.29
N PHE A 1005 25.78 -12.37 13.76
CA PHE A 1005 26.86 -11.39 13.90
C PHE A 1005 26.96 -10.75 15.30
N GLY A 1006 26.24 -11.21 16.33
CA GLY A 1006 26.32 -10.63 17.69
C GLY A 1006 27.24 -11.36 18.65
N ASP A 1007 27.69 -12.58 18.34
CA ASP A 1007 28.89 -13.15 18.99
C ASP A 1007 30.17 -12.39 18.61
N VAL A 1008 30.04 -11.43 17.71
CA VAL A 1008 31.10 -10.57 17.20
C VAL A 1008 31.18 -9.23 17.98
N SER A 1009 30.31 -9.01 18.97
CA SER A 1009 30.35 -7.77 19.78
C SER A 1009 31.41 -7.74 20.88
N GLY A 1010 32.16 -8.83 21.06
CA GLY A 1010 33.42 -8.82 21.80
C GLY A 1010 34.53 -8.27 20.91
N GLY A 1011 34.61 -6.93 20.79
CA GLY A 1011 35.70 -6.18 20.15
C GLY A 1011 36.55 -6.94 19.13
N LEU A 1012 36.04 -7.10 17.91
CA LEU A 1012 36.86 -7.59 16.80
C LEU A 1012 38.00 -6.61 16.51
N ASN A 1013 39.24 -7.06 16.74
CA ASN A 1013 40.39 -6.47 16.07
C ASN A 1013 40.29 -6.76 14.58
N LYS A 1014 40.42 -5.71 13.77
CA LYS A 1014 40.27 -5.69 12.31
C LYS A 1014 41.28 -6.56 11.55
N ASP A 1015 42.19 -7.23 12.26
CA ASP A 1015 43.30 -7.98 11.72
C ASP A 1015 42.97 -9.46 11.47
N GLU A 1016 41.88 -10.00 12.02
CA GLU A 1016 41.50 -11.41 11.90
C GLU A 1016 40.62 -11.76 10.69
N LEU A 1017 40.24 -10.79 9.84
CA LEU A 1017 39.24 -11.02 8.79
C LEU A 1017 39.76 -11.19 7.36
N GLY A 1018 41.08 -11.20 7.10
CA GLY A 1018 41.61 -11.65 5.80
C GLY A 1018 41.04 -10.94 4.55
N LEU A 1019 40.53 -9.70 4.69
CA LEU A 1019 39.90 -8.95 3.61
C LEU A 1019 40.92 -8.05 2.91
N ASN A 1020 41.74 -8.63 2.03
CA ASN A 1020 42.37 -7.87 0.94
C ASN A 1020 42.26 -8.68 -0.36
N ALA A 1021 41.42 -8.23 -1.29
CA ALA A 1021 41.62 -8.51 -2.71
C ALA A 1021 42.71 -7.54 -3.25
N PRO A 1022 43.54 -7.97 -4.21
CA PRO A 1022 44.80 -7.33 -4.53
C PRO A 1022 44.58 -5.98 -5.18
N THR A 1023 44.79 -4.90 -4.42
CA THR A 1023 44.88 -3.56 -5.00
C THR A 1023 46.32 -3.12 -4.90
N ALA A 1024 46.98 -3.07 -6.05
CA ALA A 1024 48.22 -2.34 -6.21
C ALA A 1024 47.98 -0.89 -5.80
N SER A 1025 48.51 -0.50 -4.66
CA SER A 1025 48.65 0.89 -4.26
C SER A 1025 49.94 0.96 -3.47
N THR A 1026 50.98 1.42 -4.17
CA THR A 1026 52.23 1.94 -3.63
C THR A 1026 51.93 2.99 -2.57
N SER A 1027 51.76 2.52 -1.34
CA SER A 1027 51.92 3.33 -0.14
C SER A 1027 53.29 2.98 0.39
N ALA A 1028 54.21 3.93 0.35
CA ALA A 1028 55.49 3.83 1.03
C ALA A 1028 55.20 3.71 2.53
N ALA A 1029 55.06 2.48 3.02
CA ALA A 1029 55.32 2.17 4.41
C ALA A 1029 56.81 2.40 4.59
N SER A 1030 57.19 3.30 5.49
CA SER A 1030 58.57 3.44 5.94
C SER A 1030 59.00 2.11 6.56
N SER A 1031 59.63 1.24 5.78
CA SER A 1031 60.31 0.07 6.32
C SER A 1031 61.38 0.56 7.30
N ALA A 1032 61.50 -0.09 8.46
CA ALA A 1032 62.60 0.14 9.38
C ALA A 1032 63.94 0.10 8.60
N PRO A 1033 64.91 1.00 8.89
CA PRO A 1033 66.17 1.01 8.17
C PRO A 1033 66.81 -0.39 8.16
N PRO A 1034 67.39 -0.83 7.03
CA PRO A 1034 68.01 -2.15 6.93
C PRO A 1034 69.02 -2.39 8.06
N GLY A 1035 68.89 -3.51 8.77
CA GLY A 1035 69.71 -3.85 9.94
C GLY A 1035 69.34 -3.16 11.26
N SER A 1036 68.26 -2.38 11.33
CA SER A 1036 67.80 -1.75 12.58
C SER A 1036 67.12 -2.73 13.55
N VAL A 1037 67.28 -2.48 14.85
CA VAL A 1037 66.62 -3.25 15.93
C VAL A 1037 65.13 -2.90 15.95
N VAL A 1038 64.28 -3.92 15.86
CA VAL A 1038 62.82 -3.80 15.95
C VAL A 1038 62.38 -4.34 17.30
N LYS A 1039 61.96 -3.45 18.21
CA LYS A 1039 61.42 -3.86 19.51
C LYS A 1039 59.95 -4.27 19.36
N PRO A 1040 59.55 -5.49 19.76
CA PRO A 1040 58.15 -5.89 19.83
C PRO A 1040 57.35 -4.96 20.75
N THR A 1041 56.09 -4.69 20.39
CA THR A 1041 55.17 -3.87 21.20
C THR A 1041 54.40 -4.68 22.21
N LYS A 1042 54.23 -5.98 21.97
CA LYS A 1042 53.49 -6.90 22.83
C LYS A 1042 53.99 -8.33 22.66
N VAL A 1043 54.00 -9.10 23.75
CA VAL A 1043 54.26 -10.54 23.73
C VAL A 1043 53.13 -11.29 24.41
N THR A 1044 52.76 -12.45 23.86
CA THR A 1044 51.79 -13.37 24.45
C THR A 1044 52.25 -14.81 24.29
N VAL A 1045 51.84 -15.70 25.19
CA VAL A 1045 52.17 -17.13 25.10
C VAL A 1045 51.17 -17.83 24.18
N PHE A 1046 51.70 -18.52 23.17
CA PHE A 1046 50.95 -19.33 22.23
C PHE A 1046 51.07 -20.82 22.59
N SER A 1047 49.95 -21.45 22.96
CA SER A 1047 49.85 -22.88 23.25
C SER A 1047 48.52 -23.42 22.70
N PRO A 1048 48.51 -24.02 21.50
CA PRO A 1048 47.28 -24.50 20.86
C PRO A 1048 46.71 -25.78 21.51
N ASP A 1049 47.56 -26.63 22.10
CA ASP A 1049 47.16 -27.95 22.64
C ASP A 1049 46.99 -27.98 24.18
N GLY A 1050 46.78 -26.83 24.83
CA GLY A 1050 46.58 -26.78 26.29
C GLY A 1050 46.62 -25.38 26.90
N GLY A 1051 46.65 -25.30 28.24
CA GLY A 1051 46.83 -24.02 28.94
C GLY A 1051 48.20 -23.41 28.64
N ALA A 1052 48.26 -22.08 28.52
CA ALA A 1052 49.50 -21.34 28.30
C ALA A 1052 50.43 -21.44 29.51
N ASP A 1053 51.71 -21.66 29.24
CA ASP A 1053 52.75 -21.76 30.27
C ASP A 1053 53.14 -20.35 30.76
N ASN A 1054 52.96 -20.09 32.06
CA ASN A 1054 53.28 -18.83 32.74
C ASN A 1054 53.00 -17.54 31.92
N PRO A 1055 51.76 -17.31 31.44
CA PRO A 1055 51.46 -16.19 30.54
C PRO A 1055 51.66 -14.81 31.17
N GLY A 1056 51.66 -14.70 32.50
CA GLY A 1056 51.94 -13.45 33.22
C GLY A 1056 53.42 -13.03 33.19
N GLU A 1057 54.32 -13.92 32.79
CA GLU A 1057 55.77 -13.66 32.70
C GLU A 1057 56.24 -13.39 31.26
N ALA A 1058 55.33 -13.41 30.28
CA ALA A 1058 55.67 -13.36 28.87
C ALA A 1058 56.40 -12.05 28.48
N ASP A 1059 56.01 -10.92 29.09
CA ASP A 1059 56.66 -9.62 28.86
C ASP A 1059 58.13 -9.58 29.32
N LEU A 1060 58.55 -10.49 30.22
CA LEU A 1060 59.94 -10.60 30.68
C LEU A 1060 60.89 -11.06 29.57
N ALA A 1061 60.39 -11.66 28.48
CA ALA A 1061 61.21 -12.10 27.36
C ALA A 1061 61.59 -10.95 26.40
N ILE A 1062 61.09 -9.74 26.60
CA ILE A 1062 61.34 -8.55 25.76
C ILE A 1062 61.61 -7.27 26.58
N ASP A 1063 61.87 -7.40 27.88
CA ASP A 1063 61.95 -6.28 28.82
C ASP A 1063 63.31 -5.55 28.80
N GLY A 1064 64.30 -6.05 28.06
CA GLY A 1064 65.65 -5.48 27.99
C GLY A 1064 66.55 -5.88 29.15
N ASN A 1065 66.12 -6.80 30.03
CA ASN A 1065 66.83 -7.18 31.24
C ASN A 1065 67.19 -8.68 31.24
N PRO A 1066 68.47 -9.04 31.01
CA PRO A 1066 68.88 -10.45 30.94
C PRO A 1066 68.81 -11.21 32.28
N ALA A 1067 68.50 -10.52 33.40
CA ALA A 1067 68.29 -11.15 34.71
C ALA A 1067 66.84 -11.67 34.91
N THR A 1068 65.90 -11.27 34.05
CA THR A 1068 64.51 -11.74 34.04
C THR A 1068 64.31 -12.71 32.87
N SER A 1069 63.34 -13.61 32.98
CA SER A 1069 63.05 -14.60 31.93
C SER A 1069 61.61 -15.09 32.03
N TRP A 1070 61.01 -15.35 30.87
CA TRP A 1070 59.80 -16.16 30.78
C TRP A 1070 60.18 -17.64 30.84
N LYS A 1071 59.43 -18.41 31.65
CA LYS A 1071 59.69 -19.84 31.84
C LYS A 1071 58.51 -20.67 31.39
N THR A 1072 58.78 -21.78 30.70
CA THR A 1072 57.76 -22.80 30.47
C THR A 1072 57.35 -23.45 31.79
N ASP A 1073 56.25 -24.21 31.80
CA ASP A 1073 55.92 -25.03 32.96
C ASP A 1073 56.98 -26.13 33.15
N ILE A 1074 57.03 -26.71 34.34
CA ILE A 1074 57.91 -27.85 34.64
C ILE A 1074 57.16 -29.12 34.24
N TYR A 1075 57.65 -29.79 33.21
CA TYR A 1075 57.09 -31.05 32.73
C TYR A 1075 57.78 -32.23 33.42
N THR A 1076 57.00 -33.24 33.81
CA THR A 1076 57.53 -34.46 34.45
C THR A 1076 58.12 -35.44 33.43
N ASP A 1077 57.67 -35.36 32.17
CA ASP A 1077 58.18 -36.21 31.10
C ASP A 1077 59.57 -35.72 30.64
N PRO A 1078 60.52 -36.63 30.33
CA PRO A 1078 61.85 -36.24 29.86
C PRO A 1078 61.85 -35.54 28.49
N VAL A 1079 60.84 -35.81 27.65
CA VAL A 1079 60.67 -35.22 26.30
C VAL A 1079 59.17 -34.94 26.08
N PRO A 1080 58.63 -33.85 26.65
CA PRO A 1080 57.19 -33.57 26.59
C PRO A 1080 56.73 -33.08 25.21
N PHE A 1081 57.59 -32.49 24.38
CA PHE A 1081 57.22 -32.02 23.04
C PHE A 1081 57.88 -32.89 21.96
N PRO A 1082 57.15 -33.39 20.95
CA PRO A 1082 55.73 -33.10 20.64
C PRO A 1082 54.70 -34.03 21.33
N SER A 1083 55.13 -34.97 22.18
CA SER A 1083 54.29 -36.09 22.65
C SER A 1083 53.11 -35.70 23.56
N PHE A 1084 53.29 -34.71 24.44
CA PHE A 1084 52.31 -34.22 25.41
C PHE A 1084 51.60 -32.95 24.89
N LYS A 1085 52.36 -31.99 24.34
CA LYS A 1085 51.88 -30.88 23.51
C LYS A 1085 52.73 -30.84 22.25
N ASN A 1086 52.20 -30.39 21.12
CA ASN A 1086 53.03 -30.22 19.91
C ASN A 1086 54.15 -29.18 20.11
N GLY A 1087 53.99 -28.29 21.10
CA GLY A 1087 54.97 -27.29 21.55
C GLY A 1087 54.30 -26.13 22.27
N VAL A 1088 55.10 -25.13 22.64
CA VAL A 1088 54.65 -23.86 23.23
C VAL A 1088 55.56 -22.76 22.69
N GLY A 1089 55.06 -21.54 22.48
CA GLY A 1089 55.89 -20.44 21.98
C GLY A 1089 55.48 -19.06 22.47
N LEU A 1090 56.30 -18.06 22.13
CA LEU A 1090 56.01 -16.65 22.36
C LEU A 1090 55.64 -15.97 21.04
N MET A 1091 54.45 -15.40 21.00
CA MET A 1091 53.96 -14.59 19.90
C MET A 1091 54.30 -13.12 20.14
N LEU A 1092 55.15 -12.58 19.26
CA LEU A 1092 55.67 -11.22 19.29
C LEU A 1092 54.92 -10.37 18.26
N GLN A 1093 54.32 -9.26 18.71
CA GLN A 1093 53.71 -8.27 17.84
C GLN A 1093 54.71 -7.15 17.54
N LEU A 1094 54.96 -6.88 16.27
CA LEU A 1094 55.88 -5.84 15.81
C LEU A 1094 55.14 -4.50 15.64
N PRO A 1095 55.80 -3.35 15.88
CA PRO A 1095 55.20 -2.02 15.74
C PRO A 1095 54.81 -1.68 14.29
N GLN A 1096 55.48 -2.31 13.32
CA GLN A 1096 55.23 -2.17 11.89
C GLN A 1096 55.65 -3.43 11.15
N ALA A 1097 55.02 -3.70 10.01
CA ALA A 1097 55.33 -4.86 9.18
C ALA A 1097 56.81 -4.81 8.74
N THR A 1098 57.61 -5.78 9.19
CA THR A 1098 59.06 -5.78 9.01
C THR A 1098 59.50 -7.07 8.33
N VAL A 1099 60.37 -6.97 7.33
CA VAL A 1099 61.09 -8.14 6.80
C VAL A 1099 62.14 -8.52 7.83
N VAL A 1100 61.94 -9.63 8.53
CA VAL A 1100 62.83 -10.09 9.60
C VAL A 1100 64.06 -10.75 8.98
N GLY A 1101 65.25 -10.26 9.32
CA GLY A 1101 66.50 -10.84 8.85
C GLY A 1101 67.17 -11.74 9.88
N THR A 1102 67.16 -11.34 11.15
CA THR A 1102 67.80 -12.11 12.24
C THR A 1102 66.99 -11.97 13.53
N VAL A 1103 66.85 -13.07 14.26
CA VAL A 1103 66.25 -13.11 15.59
C VAL A 1103 67.30 -13.60 16.57
N ALA A 1104 67.61 -12.79 17.57
CA ALA A 1104 68.49 -13.15 18.66
C ALA A 1104 67.68 -13.58 19.88
N ILE A 1105 68.04 -14.72 20.49
CA ILE A 1105 67.34 -15.33 21.61
C ILE A 1105 68.36 -15.72 22.69
N ASP A 1106 68.16 -15.20 23.89
CA ASP A 1106 68.91 -15.59 25.08
C ASP A 1106 68.15 -16.67 25.84
N VAL A 1107 68.80 -17.81 26.06
CA VAL A 1107 68.17 -18.97 26.71
C VAL A 1107 69.13 -19.59 27.74
N ALA A 1108 68.62 -20.02 28.90
CA ALA A 1108 69.44 -20.72 29.90
C ALA A 1108 69.41 -22.25 29.74
N SER A 1109 68.37 -22.77 29.07
CA SER A 1109 68.14 -24.21 28.90
C SER A 1109 69.10 -24.86 27.90
N THR A 1110 69.41 -26.14 28.14
CA THR A 1110 70.21 -27.00 27.26
C THR A 1110 69.29 -27.92 26.44
N GLY A 1111 69.50 -28.00 25.13
CA GLY A 1111 68.76 -28.94 24.26
C GLY A 1111 67.43 -28.44 23.69
N THR A 1112 67.03 -27.20 24.00
CA THR A 1112 65.83 -26.56 23.45
C THR A 1112 65.96 -26.30 21.95
N LYS A 1113 64.93 -26.65 21.17
CA LYS A 1113 64.86 -26.32 19.74
C LYS A 1113 63.69 -25.38 19.47
N VAL A 1114 63.96 -24.34 18.67
CA VAL A 1114 62.95 -23.34 18.31
C VAL A 1114 62.78 -23.20 16.80
N GLU A 1115 61.54 -22.98 16.38
CA GLU A 1115 61.17 -22.56 15.03
C GLU A 1115 60.81 -21.07 15.05
N ILE A 1116 61.21 -20.36 14.01
CA ILE A 1116 60.76 -18.99 13.79
C ILE A 1116 59.66 -19.04 12.74
N ARG A 1117 58.48 -18.54 13.08
CA ARG A 1117 57.29 -18.61 12.23
C ARG A 1117 56.65 -17.22 12.10
N SER A 1118 56.03 -16.93 10.97
CA SER A 1118 55.17 -15.76 10.84
C SER A 1118 53.70 -16.16 11.03
N ALA A 1119 52.92 -15.23 11.57
CA ALA A 1119 51.49 -15.37 11.66
C ALA A 1119 50.82 -14.14 11.01
N SER A 1120 49.74 -14.37 10.26
CA SER A 1120 48.93 -13.30 9.70
C SER A 1120 48.18 -12.53 10.80
N THR A 1121 47.91 -13.18 11.94
CA THR A 1121 47.20 -12.62 13.10
C THR A 1121 48.05 -12.76 14.38
N PRO A 1122 47.83 -11.92 15.41
CA PRO A 1122 48.51 -12.03 16.71
C PRO A 1122 48.01 -13.21 17.57
N THR A 1123 46.93 -13.89 17.16
CA THR A 1123 46.27 -14.96 17.90
C THR A 1123 45.85 -16.10 16.97
N PRO A 1124 46.80 -16.81 16.32
CA PRO A 1124 46.47 -17.98 15.50
C PRO A 1124 45.78 -19.06 16.35
N ALA A 1125 44.84 -19.81 15.78
CA ALA A 1125 44.10 -20.84 16.51
C ALA A 1125 44.88 -22.16 16.59
N THR A 1126 45.63 -22.50 15.54
CA THR A 1126 46.44 -23.71 15.44
C THR A 1126 47.85 -23.37 14.95
N LEU A 1127 48.80 -24.30 15.14
CA LEU A 1127 50.17 -24.12 14.61
C LEU A 1127 50.18 -24.09 13.08
N GLU A 1128 49.21 -24.74 12.41
CA GLU A 1128 49.06 -24.78 10.95
C GLU A 1128 48.70 -23.41 10.34
N ASP A 1129 48.11 -22.51 11.13
CA ASP A 1129 47.77 -21.14 10.73
C ASP A 1129 49.01 -20.21 10.67
N THR A 1130 50.20 -20.73 10.96
CA THR A 1130 51.47 -20.01 10.95
C THR A 1130 52.42 -20.57 9.89
N ALA A 1131 53.18 -19.72 9.23
CA ALA A 1131 54.15 -20.12 8.20
C ALA A 1131 55.56 -20.23 8.79
N VAL A 1132 56.25 -21.34 8.53
CA VAL A 1132 57.65 -21.51 8.96
C VAL A 1132 58.55 -20.56 8.18
N LEU A 1133 59.31 -19.73 8.90
CA LEU A 1133 60.37 -18.90 8.32
C LEU A 1133 61.75 -19.54 8.51
N THR A 1134 61.97 -20.20 9.65
CA THR A 1134 63.18 -20.98 9.94
C THR A 1134 62.80 -22.29 10.61
N SER A 1135 63.33 -23.40 10.11
CA SER A 1135 63.12 -24.75 10.67
C SER A 1135 63.75 -24.89 12.07
N ALA A 1136 63.35 -25.93 12.81
CA ALA A 1136 63.74 -26.15 14.20
C ALA A 1136 65.26 -26.08 14.41
N THR A 1137 65.72 -25.02 15.08
CA THR A 1137 67.12 -24.71 15.34
C THR A 1137 67.44 -25.00 16.80
N ALA A 1138 68.51 -25.77 17.04
CA ALA A 1138 68.95 -26.08 18.40
C ALA A 1138 69.66 -24.89 19.04
N LEU A 1139 69.18 -24.46 20.20
CA LEU A 1139 69.78 -23.37 20.97
C LEU A 1139 70.86 -23.89 21.92
N ARG A 1140 71.85 -23.05 22.19
CA ARG A 1140 72.88 -23.26 23.22
C ARG A 1140 72.60 -22.32 24.40
N PRO A 1141 72.98 -22.68 25.64
CA PRO A 1141 72.88 -21.75 26.76
C PRO A 1141 73.65 -20.45 26.48
N GLY A 1142 73.02 -19.32 26.76
CA GLY A 1142 73.51 -17.97 26.43
C GLY A 1142 72.86 -17.41 25.16
N HIS A 1143 73.62 -16.57 24.45
CA HIS A 1143 73.13 -15.81 23.30
C HIS A 1143 73.15 -16.61 22.01
N ASN A 1144 72.02 -16.67 21.31
CA ASN A 1144 71.86 -17.36 20.04
C ASN A 1144 71.32 -16.40 18.97
N THR A 1145 71.83 -16.50 17.75
CA THR A 1145 71.32 -15.74 16.60
C THR A 1145 70.82 -16.69 15.52
N ILE A 1146 69.60 -16.45 15.06
CA ILE A 1146 68.91 -17.27 14.06
C ILE A 1146 68.65 -16.39 12.83
N SER A 1147 69.22 -16.76 11.70
CA SER A 1147 68.92 -16.12 10.41
C SER A 1147 67.54 -16.54 9.91
N VAL A 1148 66.79 -15.58 9.38
CA VAL A 1148 65.40 -15.75 8.93
C VAL A 1148 65.31 -15.45 7.44
N GLU A 1149 64.80 -16.40 6.65
CA GLU A 1149 64.57 -16.24 5.21
C GLU A 1149 63.15 -15.71 4.95
N ALA A 1150 62.82 -14.53 5.50
CA ALA A 1150 61.52 -13.92 5.27
C ALA A 1150 61.50 -13.18 3.91
N ALA A 1151 60.74 -13.69 2.93
CA ALA A 1151 60.54 -13.00 1.65
C ALA A 1151 59.48 -11.89 1.70
N ALA A 1152 58.66 -11.86 2.77
CA ALA A 1152 57.57 -10.91 2.95
C ALA A 1152 57.60 -10.27 4.35
N PRO A 1153 57.22 -8.99 4.48
CA PRO A 1153 57.16 -8.32 5.78
C PRO A 1153 56.07 -8.94 6.65
N THR A 1154 56.38 -9.19 7.93
CA THR A 1154 55.42 -9.71 8.92
C THR A 1154 55.23 -8.71 10.05
N SER A 1155 54.01 -8.66 10.61
CA SER A 1155 53.70 -7.90 11.82
C SER A 1155 53.64 -8.78 13.07
N ASN A 1156 53.54 -10.11 12.91
CA ASN A 1156 53.52 -11.06 14.03
C ASN A 1156 54.55 -12.16 13.80
N LEU A 1157 55.37 -12.41 14.81
CA LEU A 1157 56.45 -13.38 14.78
C LEU A 1157 56.29 -14.35 15.95
N LEU A 1158 56.26 -15.64 15.66
CA LEU A 1158 56.16 -16.69 16.66
C LEU A 1158 57.54 -17.35 16.83
N VAL A 1159 58.05 -17.32 18.07
CA VAL A 1159 59.18 -18.14 18.51
C VAL A 1159 58.60 -19.41 19.14
N TRP A 1160 58.58 -20.49 18.38
CA TRP A 1160 57.92 -21.75 18.75
C TRP A 1160 58.91 -22.78 19.28
N ILE A 1161 58.75 -23.24 20.52
CA ILE A 1161 59.56 -24.31 21.10
C ILE A 1161 58.99 -25.66 20.65
N SER A 1162 59.61 -26.25 19.62
CA SER A 1162 59.22 -27.56 19.08
C SER A 1162 59.87 -28.74 19.82
N THR A 1163 60.93 -28.49 20.58
CA THR A 1163 61.54 -29.48 21.49
C THR A 1163 61.98 -28.80 22.77
N LEU A 1164 61.43 -29.23 23.90
CA LEU A 1164 61.77 -28.69 25.21
C LEU A 1164 63.13 -29.23 25.68
N GLY A 1165 64.00 -28.33 26.12
CA GLY A 1165 65.28 -28.67 26.75
C GLY A 1165 65.17 -28.83 28.27
N THR A 1166 66.34 -28.83 28.92
CA THR A 1166 66.45 -28.93 30.38
C THR A 1166 67.18 -27.74 31.00
N THR A 1167 66.63 -27.21 32.09
CA THR A 1167 67.26 -26.20 32.98
C THR A 1167 67.38 -26.82 34.37
N ASP A 1168 68.58 -26.81 34.96
CA ASP A 1168 68.85 -27.37 36.30
C ASP A 1168 68.34 -28.82 36.51
N GLY A 1169 68.39 -29.64 35.45
CA GLY A 1169 67.94 -31.04 35.48
C GLY A 1169 66.43 -31.26 35.41
N LYS A 1170 65.63 -30.20 35.19
CA LYS A 1170 64.17 -30.27 34.98
C LYS A 1170 63.81 -30.00 33.51
N SER A 1171 62.78 -30.66 32.99
CA SER A 1171 62.23 -30.41 31.64
C SER A 1171 61.49 -29.07 31.63
N GLN A 1172 62.23 -27.99 31.37
CA GLN A 1172 61.79 -26.59 31.37
C GLN A 1172 62.72 -25.77 30.47
N ALA A 1173 62.18 -24.77 29.77
CA ALA A 1173 62.94 -23.78 29.03
C ALA A 1173 62.70 -22.37 29.56
N ASP A 1174 63.79 -21.60 29.68
CA ASP A 1174 63.79 -20.22 30.15
C ASP A 1174 64.32 -19.31 29.05
N ILE A 1175 63.50 -18.37 28.57
CA ILE A 1175 63.87 -17.37 27.56
C ILE A 1175 63.98 -16.00 28.24
N SER A 1176 65.19 -15.44 28.23
CA SER A 1176 65.51 -14.17 28.91
C SER A 1176 65.29 -12.95 28.03
N GLU A 1177 65.63 -13.03 26.75
CA GLU A 1177 65.54 -11.87 25.85
C GLU A 1177 65.34 -12.31 24.40
N ILE A 1178 64.51 -11.56 23.66
CA ILE A 1178 64.26 -11.75 22.23
C ILE A 1178 64.44 -10.42 21.52
N THR A 1179 65.51 -10.31 20.73
CA THR A 1179 65.80 -9.12 19.91
C THR A 1179 65.65 -9.44 18.42
N ILE A 1180 64.92 -8.58 17.70
CA ILE A 1180 64.62 -8.77 16.28
C ILE A 1180 65.34 -7.72 15.45
N TYR A 1181 65.97 -8.13 14.35
CA TYR A 1181 66.68 -7.28 13.41
C TYR A 1181 66.00 -7.31 12.04
N ALA A 1182 65.75 -6.14 11.47
CA ALA A 1182 65.25 -6.01 10.10
C ALA A 1182 66.29 -6.52 9.09
N ALA A 1183 65.85 -7.17 8.01
CA ALA A 1183 66.72 -7.62 6.92
C ALA A 1183 67.46 -6.43 6.29
N SER A 1184 68.76 -6.62 6.02
CA SER A 1184 69.66 -5.60 5.47
C SER A 1184 69.58 -5.48 3.96
#